data_AF-A0A971WUJ2-F1
#
_entry.id   AF-A0A971WUJ2-F1
#
_cell.length_a   1.000
_cell.length_b   1.000
_cell.length_c   1.000
_cell.angle_alpha   90.00
_cell.angle_beta   90.00
_cell.angle_gamma   90.00
#
_symmetry.space_group_name_H-M   'P 1'
#
loop_
_entity.id
_entity.type
_entity.pdbx_description
1 polymer ?
#
loop_
_entity_poly.entity_id
_entity_poly.type
_entity_poly.pdbx_seq_one_letter_code
_entity_poly.pdbx_strand_id
1 'polypeptide(L)'
;MKNLKLGLFALIVILVATPLLASAEMFEVPYYTGADHEPNFEYRTWMLNRDVAGYDREFEAAFVGLAGLDTDNTTLYIVFMLPDGTKRALPMDLFSGYDQTEAFYAHEELQKRREMGRFDIGEYIAPELPPATGVFEVGTPFMDDPRDYEPKTEELMVDTSKYFRFLSGKYSRLSGYRWFEEEFREMNLEYFDTIFDFATHELGFPAPYSDEGEKIKIDVTLLGTGIGDADNEAGSQIWISPENMLQSSMVPVQLIANVFQYYSGGFRDNNSDWYWSTHANWFAHQFRPDVIPEITTYNERPNHYLTSPRLNGGAWPFIQTITENPQLGPLYPNLIWIESLRENPTDVRRLQGTGLEDPIQTLMRLGYEHGIFTHPEKGFGDVIGEMAARNVAWDYVFNYVYKNTATPNRFNRVVLEEVPDKPGWYMSPYALAPQQYGYNIVQLVPEEGATAIEVDFQGIKVEEGADWRVTIVAVDNRGWSRYSTMWNEGVNRFELAPEDKEIYLAIAATPSVYRPINIDEDFHNIMLYPYEVKVTGATPIRHLPDYLNVSHLFGIMGQAHPNGGGFVARTARVEDTVYVGENAVVFGSARVSGNARVEDYAVVMDAARVRDNAIIAGNAVVRDSARIEGNALVRDALVRGQVTISDSARVLDGIYVEGSGYVNGNATLKGRGYVQTSFSTSRATISGDTIIGFNSAFSPWTTEPITTGIYVDLTEDEEDSRGSANFVYAHWDFARPNEAVLFDTVYRNDGLLRGTPKFTTDGSRTVLELNGADQYVLLGKDITEFADVEIELTVKWFGGDHGQRIFDFSRDENQGMYLTPSNADGKLEYAITTEGATQKIVGTKALPVNQWVTIVLEIKDGQATLKVDGEVVGTITDLASNPQSLRTKANYLGRDFAGTTFFSGQYDDVKVSRIPVAN
;
A
#
# COMPACT_ATOMS: atom_id res chain seq x y z
N MET A 1 -55.20 -3.85 52.37
CA MET A 1 -56.43 -4.66 52.55
C MET A 1 -56.49 -5.68 51.41
N LYS A 2 -56.78 -6.96 51.70
CA LYS A 2 -56.61 -8.13 50.79
C LYS A 2 -55.11 -8.38 50.47
N ASN A 3 -54.53 -9.60 50.52
CA ASN A 3 -54.91 -10.97 50.13
C ASN A 3 -54.81 -11.19 48.62
N LEU A 4 -54.17 -12.24 48.06
CA LEU A 4 -53.59 -13.49 48.62
C LEU A 4 -52.33 -13.90 47.76
N LYS A 5 -51.29 -14.57 48.29
CA LYS A 5 -50.87 -16.00 48.10
C LYS A 5 -51.32 -16.69 46.78
N LEU A 6 -50.61 -17.65 46.16
CA LEU A 6 -49.48 -18.54 46.54
C LEU A 6 -48.79 -19.07 45.24
N GLY A 7 -47.54 -19.56 45.17
CA GLY A 7 -46.40 -19.53 46.10
C GLY A 7 -45.57 -20.84 46.19
N LEU A 8 -44.29 -20.80 45.77
CA LEU A 8 -43.18 -21.77 46.02
C LEU A 8 -43.27 -23.20 45.40
N PHE A 9 -42.38 -23.49 44.45
CA PHE A 9 -41.74 -24.82 44.29
C PHE A 9 -40.31 -24.66 43.74
N ALA A 10 -39.54 -25.75 43.55
CA ALA A 10 -38.08 -25.70 43.77
C ALA A 10 -37.21 -26.74 43.03
N LEU A 11 -35.91 -26.40 42.96
CA LEU A 11 -34.70 -27.25 42.76
C LEU A 11 -34.34 -27.84 41.37
N ILE A 12 -33.11 -27.49 40.94
CA ILE A 12 -32.07 -28.27 40.21
C ILE A 12 -32.25 -28.58 38.70
N VAL A 13 -31.33 -28.00 37.89
CA VAL A 13 -30.44 -28.55 36.82
C VAL A 13 -29.75 -27.31 36.20
N ILE A 14 -28.48 -27.01 36.50
CA ILE A 14 -27.23 -27.46 35.85
C ILE A 14 -27.06 -26.95 34.39
N LEU A 15 -26.02 -26.12 34.18
CA LEU A 15 -25.37 -25.63 32.96
C LEU A 15 -26.20 -25.42 31.67
N VAL A 16 -26.30 -24.17 31.20
CA VAL A 16 -25.37 -23.58 30.19
C VAL A 16 -25.17 -22.10 30.56
N ALA A 17 -23.99 -21.52 30.29
CA ALA A 17 -23.72 -20.09 30.50
C ALA A 17 -23.80 -19.33 29.16
N THR A 18 -24.68 -18.34 29.08
CA THR A 18 -24.72 -17.34 28.00
C THR A 18 -24.41 -15.95 28.57
N PRO A 19 -23.29 -15.31 28.21
CA PRO A 19 -23.12 -13.88 28.45
C PRO A 19 -24.01 -13.13 27.45
N LEU A 20 -25.15 -12.60 27.92
CA LEU A 20 -25.95 -11.68 27.10
C LEU A 20 -25.28 -10.31 27.07
N LEU A 21 -25.05 -9.81 25.86
CA LEU A 21 -25.13 -8.40 25.50
C LEU A 21 -24.45 -7.41 26.46
N ALA A 22 -23.11 -7.35 26.40
CA ALA A 22 -22.50 -6.04 26.32
C ALA A 22 -22.77 -5.52 24.90
N SER A 23 -23.50 -4.40 24.78
CA SER A 23 -23.76 -3.80 23.48
C SER A 23 -22.50 -3.13 22.97
N ALA A 24 -21.95 -3.62 21.85
CA ALA A 24 -21.08 -2.81 21.02
C ALA A 24 -21.86 -1.58 20.57
N GLU A 25 -21.27 -0.40 20.65
CA GLU A 25 -21.75 0.77 19.92
C GLU A 25 -21.51 0.47 18.43
N MET A 26 -22.59 0.15 17.71
CA MET A 26 -22.53 -0.16 16.29
C MET A 26 -22.35 1.16 15.52
N PHE A 27 -21.10 1.49 15.20
CA PHE A 27 -20.79 2.60 14.31
C PHE A 27 -21.11 2.17 12.87
N GLU A 28 -22.13 2.79 12.31
CA GLU A 28 -22.36 2.76 10.86
C GLU A 28 -21.18 3.48 10.18
N VAL A 29 -20.75 2.98 9.01
CA VAL A 29 -19.97 3.82 8.09
C VAL A 29 -20.88 5.01 7.73
N PRO A 30 -20.41 6.27 7.76
CA PRO A 30 -21.22 7.43 7.40
C PRO A 30 -21.44 7.53 5.88
N TYR A 31 -21.96 6.45 5.28
CA TYR A 31 -22.41 6.42 3.90
C TYR A 31 -23.70 7.24 3.77
N TYR A 32 -23.86 7.90 2.63
CA TYR A 32 -24.91 8.89 2.42
C TYR A 32 -26.30 8.24 2.46
N THR A 33 -27.04 8.48 3.55
CA THR A 33 -28.51 8.48 3.56
C THR A 33 -29.00 9.91 3.76
N GLY A 34 -28.51 10.83 2.92
CA GLY A 34 -28.80 12.28 2.97
C GLY A 34 -30.23 12.61 2.56
N ALA A 35 -31.19 12.22 3.40
CA ALA A 35 -32.59 12.65 3.30
C ALA A 35 -32.80 14.06 3.88
N ASP A 36 -31.92 14.48 4.80
CA ASP A 36 -32.03 15.74 5.53
C ASP A 36 -30.89 16.70 5.13
N HIS A 37 -31.27 17.88 4.63
CA HIS A 37 -30.46 19.09 4.45
C HIS A 37 -29.66 19.37 3.14
N GLU A 38 -30.01 18.78 1.98
CA GLU A 38 -29.70 19.40 0.67
C GLU A 38 -30.97 19.91 -0.07
N PRO A 39 -30.93 21.07 -0.76
CA PRO A 39 -32.14 21.77 -1.18
C PRO A 39 -32.70 21.34 -2.56
N ASN A 40 -33.84 20.64 -2.56
CA ASN A 40 -34.74 20.42 -3.71
C ASN A 40 -34.03 20.25 -5.09
N PHE A 41 -33.14 19.27 -5.22
CA PHE A 41 -32.70 18.84 -6.54
C PHE A 41 -33.85 18.08 -7.23
N GLU A 42 -34.35 18.60 -8.36
CA GLU A 42 -35.39 17.92 -9.13
C GLU A 42 -34.79 16.74 -9.90
N TYR A 43 -35.19 15.53 -9.51
CA TYR A 43 -34.85 14.30 -10.23
C TYR A 43 -35.52 14.27 -11.61
N ARG A 44 -34.75 13.91 -12.63
CA ARG A 44 -35.22 13.76 -14.01
C ARG A 44 -34.56 12.56 -14.70
N THR A 45 -35.16 12.07 -15.77
CA THR A 45 -34.53 11.06 -16.64
C THR A 45 -33.47 11.72 -17.52
N TRP A 46 -32.27 11.15 -17.55
CA TRP A 46 -31.16 11.52 -18.43
C TRP A 46 -30.98 10.45 -19.51
N MET A 47 -30.63 10.85 -20.74
CA MET A 47 -30.43 9.91 -21.85
C MET A 47 -28.96 9.86 -22.31
N LEU A 48 -28.43 8.65 -22.43
CA LEU A 48 -27.08 8.37 -22.92
C LEU A 48 -27.07 8.04 -24.43
N ASN A 49 -26.13 8.67 -25.15
CA ASN A 49 -25.91 8.50 -26.59
C ASN A 49 -25.44 7.08 -26.95
N ARG A 50 -24.63 6.48 -26.07
CA ARG A 50 -24.04 5.13 -26.19
C ARG A 50 -24.23 4.37 -24.88
N ASP A 51 -24.13 3.04 -24.94
CA ASP A 51 -24.16 2.21 -23.75
C ASP A 51 -22.92 2.49 -22.88
N VAL A 52 -23.07 2.60 -21.56
CA VAL A 52 -21.99 2.95 -20.61
C VAL A 52 -21.93 1.90 -19.51
N ALA A 53 -20.74 1.40 -19.19
CA ALA A 53 -20.58 0.40 -18.14
C ALA A 53 -21.03 0.95 -16.78
N GLY A 54 -22.00 0.26 -16.16
CA GLY A 54 -22.55 0.63 -14.86
C GLY A 54 -23.77 1.57 -14.89
N TYR A 55 -24.26 1.96 -16.07
CA TYR A 55 -25.43 2.85 -16.20
C TYR A 55 -26.41 2.31 -17.25
N ASP A 56 -27.70 2.35 -16.93
CA ASP A 56 -28.76 2.16 -17.93
C ASP A 56 -28.78 3.35 -18.90
N ARG A 57 -29.21 3.11 -20.14
CA ARG A 57 -29.19 4.14 -21.20
C ARG A 57 -30.15 5.31 -20.94
N GLU A 58 -31.19 5.05 -20.16
CA GLU A 58 -32.07 6.05 -19.56
C GLU A 58 -32.03 5.82 -18.04
N PHE A 59 -31.64 6.82 -17.26
CA PHE A 59 -31.55 6.70 -15.79
C PHE A 59 -32.08 7.96 -15.09
N GLU A 60 -32.60 7.80 -13.87
CA GLU A 60 -33.12 8.91 -13.06
C GLU A 60 -32.01 9.48 -12.17
N ALA A 61 -31.80 10.80 -12.24
CA ALA A 61 -30.85 11.51 -11.39
C ALA A 61 -31.18 13.00 -11.25
N ALA A 62 -30.77 13.57 -10.11
CA ALA A 62 -30.84 14.99 -9.81
C ALA A 62 -29.58 15.71 -10.33
N PHE A 63 -29.70 16.90 -10.93
CA PHE A 63 -28.53 17.69 -11.35
C PHE A 63 -27.84 18.33 -10.14
N VAL A 64 -26.52 18.16 -10.00
CA VAL A 64 -25.72 18.77 -8.91
C VAL A 64 -24.87 19.93 -9.45
N GLY A 65 -24.24 19.77 -10.62
CA GLY A 65 -23.38 20.80 -11.18
C GLY A 65 -22.58 20.33 -12.40
N LEU A 66 -21.56 21.12 -12.75
CA LEU A 66 -20.57 20.80 -13.77
C LEU A 66 -19.18 20.80 -13.12
N ALA A 67 -18.26 19.99 -13.64
CA ALA A 67 -16.86 19.94 -13.21
C ALA A 67 -15.92 19.76 -14.41
N GLY A 68 -14.69 20.25 -14.29
CA GLY A 68 -13.77 20.38 -15.43
C GLY A 68 -14.03 21.61 -16.29
N LEU A 69 -13.41 21.66 -17.46
CA LEU A 69 -13.49 22.76 -18.42
C LEU A 69 -14.08 22.30 -19.76
N ASP A 70 -14.65 23.25 -20.51
CA ASP A 70 -15.14 23.04 -21.88
C ASP A 70 -14.13 23.61 -22.90
N THR A 71 -13.06 22.86 -23.18
CA THR A 71 -12.08 23.22 -24.22
C THR A 71 -11.67 22.01 -25.05
N ASP A 72 -11.18 22.24 -26.28
CA ASP A 72 -10.74 21.22 -27.25
C ASP A 72 -9.76 20.15 -26.70
N ASN A 73 -9.12 20.41 -25.55
CA ASN A 73 -8.08 19.57 -24.95
C ASN A 73 -8.38 19.15 -23.50
N THR A 74 -9.61 19.33 -23.02
CA THR A 74 -10.05 18.99 -21.65
C THR A 74 -11.38 18.22 -21.70
N THR A 75 -12.01 17.95 -20.55
CA THR A 75 -13.34 17.31 -20.53
C THR A 75 -14.21 17.93 -19.45
N LEU A 76 -15.39 18.38 -19.86
CA LEU A 76 -16.47 18.82 -18.99
C LEU A 76 -17.30 17.60 -18.55
N TYR A 77 -17.66 17.56 -17.28
CA TYR A 77 -18.45 16.49 -16.67
C TYR A 77 -19.78 17.02 -16.15
N ILE A 78 -20.88 16.28 -16.38
CA ILE A 78 -22.12 16.49 -15.65
C ILE A 78 -21.99 15.78 -14.31
N VAL A 79 -22.14 16.52 -13.21
CA VAL A 79 -22.22 15.98 -11.85
C VAL A 79 -23.70 15.86 -11.47
N PHE A 80 -24.10 14.67 -11.01
CA PHE A 80 -25.48 14.32 -10.69
C PHE A 80 -25.56 13.44 -9.44
N MET A 81 -26.74 13.37 -8.85
CA MET A 81 -27.06 12.57 -7.66
C MET A 81 -28.07 11.49 -8.02
N LEU A 82 -27.75 10.23 -7.70
CA LEU A 82 -28.63 9.09 -7.92
C LEU A 82 -29.76 9.02 -6.87
N PRO A 83 -30.80 8.19 -7.05
CA PRO A 83 -31.93 8.10 -6.11
C PRO A 83 -31.61 7.46 -4.75
N ASP A 84 -30.45 6.81 -4.64
CA ASP A 84 -29.83 6.39 -3.37
C ASP A 84 -29.06 7.54 -2.68
N GLY A 85 -28.94 8.69 -3.34
CA GLY A 85 -28.20 9.87 -2.86
C GLY A 85 -26.73 9.89 -3.28
N THR A 86 -26.22 8.85 -3.94
CA THR A 86 -24.80 8.79 -4.30
C THR A 86 -24.49 9.75 -5.46
N LYS A 87 -23.50 10.63 -5.25
CA LYS A 87 -23.04 11.61 -6.23
C LYS A 87 -22.10 10.95 -7.25
N ARG A 88 -22.26 11.29 -8.53
CA ARG A 88 -21.55 10.71 -9.68
C ARG A 88 -21.27 11.77 -10.74
N ALA A 89 -20.22 11.54 -11.53
CA ALA A 89 -19.85 12.35 -12.67
C ALA A 89 -19.67 11.50 -13.94
N LEU A 90 -20.17 12.00 -15.07
CA LEU A 90 -20.01 11.42 -16.41
C LEU A 90 -19.62 12.52 -17.41
N PRO A 91 -18.70 12.26 -18.37
CA PRO A 91 -18.38 13.20 -19.44
C PRO A 91 -19.61 13.71 -20.19
N MET A 92 -19.62 15.02 -20.49
CA MET A 92 -20.70 15.71 -21.21
C MET A 92 -21.02 15.04 -22.57
N ASP A 93 -20.02 14.49 -23.28
CA ASP A 93 -20.19 13.81 -24.58
C ASP A 93 -21.09 12.56 -24.55
N LEU A 94 -21.26 11.96 -23.36
CA LEU A 94 -22.10 10.77 -23.17
C LEU A 94 -23.60 11.09 -23.25
N PHE A 95 -24.00 12.32 -22.90
CA PHE A 95 -25.39 12.71 -22.76
C PHE A 95 -26.01 13.21 -24.06
N SER A 96 -27.32 13.08 -24.20
CA SER A 96 -28.05 13.61 -25.36
C SER A 96 -27.82 15.12 -25.51
N GLY A 97 -27.79 15.64 -26.74
CA GLY A 97 -27.59 17.08 -26.98
C GLY A 97 -28.67 17.97 -26.34
N TYR A 98 -29.83 17.41 -25.99
CA TYR A 98 -30.83 18.06 -25.16
C TYR A 98 -30.35 18.16 -23.71
N ASP A 99 -29.91 17.05 -23.11
CA ASP A 99 -29.43 16.98 -21.74
C ASP A 99 -28.17 17.81 -21.49
N GLN A 100 -27.26 17.89 -22.48
CA GLN A 100 -26.12 18.79 -22.46
C GLN A 100 -26.57 20.25 -22.34
N THR A 101 -27.55 20.66 -23.15
CA THR A 101 -28.10 22.02 -23.17
C THR A 101 -28.80 22.37 -21.84
N GLU A 102 -29.60 21.44 -21.30
CA GLU A 102 -30.27 21.61 -20.01
C GLU A 102 -29.26 21.71 -18.84
N ALA A 103 -28.17 20.94 -18.88
CA ALA A 103 -27.12 20.99 -17.84
C ALA A 103 -26.38 22.34 -17.81
N PHE A 104 -26.10 22.95 -18.98
CA PHE A 104 -25.56 24.32 -19.03
C PHE A 104 -26.53 25.35 -18.46
N TYR A 105 -27.82 25.30 -18.83
CA TYR A 105 -28.83 26.22 -18.28
C TYR A 105 -29.02 26.06 -16.77
N ALA A 106 -29.03 24.82 -16.27
CA ALA A 106 -29.12 24.53 -14.84
C ALA A 106 -27.88 25.04 -14.08
N HIS A 107 -26.67 24.86 -14.63
CA HIS A 107 -25.44 25.38 -14.04
C HIS A 107 -25.42 26.91 -13.99
N GLU A 108 -25.80 27.57 -15.09
CA GLU A 108 -25.97 29.03 -15.13
C GLU A 108 -26.94 29.54 -14.06
N GLU A 109 -28.03 28.81 -13.78
CA GLU A 109 -28.97 29.21 -12.72
C GLU A 109 -28.42 28.94 -11.31
N LEU A 110 -27.71 27.83 -11.09
CA LEU A 110 -27.03 27.54 -9.82
C LEU A 110 -26.01 28.63 -9.48
N GLN A 111 -25.16 29.02 -10.43
CA GLN A 111 -24.17 30.08 -10.20
C GLN A 111 -24.83 31.42 -9.88
N LYS A 112 -25.87 31.83 -10.61
CA LYS A 112 -26.64 33.05 -10.29
C LYS A 112 -27.31 32.98 -8.92
N ARG A 113 -27.75 31.80 -8.46
CA ARG A 113 -28.32 31.60 -7.11
C ARG A 113 -27.25 31.69 -6.02
N ARG A 114 -26.02 31.20 -6.28
CA ARG A 114 -24.83 31.38 -5.42
C ARG A 114 -24.43 32.86 -5.32
N GLU A 115 -24.25 33.55 -6.45
CA GLU A 115 -23.95 34.99 -6.53
C GLU A 115 -24.96 35.87 -5.76
N MET A 116 -26.25 35.51 -5.80
CA MET A 116 -27.31 36.21 -5.08
C MET A 116 -27.35 35.92 -3.56
N GLY A 117 -26.46 35.09 -3.01
CA GLY A 117 -26.49 34.68 -1.60
C GLY A 117 -27.77 33.90 -1.24
N ARG A 118 -28.35 33.16 -2.20
CA ARG A 118 -29.59 32.40 -2.03
C ARG A 118 -29.39 30.89 -1.93
N PHE A 119 -28.15 30.42 -2.10
CA PHE A 119 -27.70 29.18 -1.48
C PHE A 119 -27.13 29.53 -0.10
N ASP A 120 -27.89 29.18 0.92
CA ASP A 120 -27.35 28.91 2.25
C ASP A 120 -26.56 27.60 2.11
N ILE A 121 -25.23 27.63 2.26
CA ILE A 121 -24.38 26.43 2.27
C ILE A 121 -24.47 25.78 3.65
N GLY A 122 -25.68 25.30 3.94
CA GLY A 122 -26.26 25.24 5.28
C GLY A 122 -25.45 24.48 6.31
N GLU A 123 -25.14 25.18 7.41
CA GLU A 123 -24.51 24.69 8.65
C GLU A 123 -23.20 23.87 8.51
N TYR A 124 -22.57 23.85 7.33
CA TYR A 124 -21.18 23.43 7.19
C TYR A 124 -20.26 24.40 7.95
N ILE A 125 -19.50 23.89 8.91
CA ILE A 125 -18.68 24.71 9.82
C ILE A 125 -17.36 25.13 9.16
N ALA A 126 -17.47 25.89 8.07
CA ALA A 126 -16.41 26.77 7.60
C ALA A 126 -16.65 28.18 8.19
N PRO A 127 -15.60 28.91 8.62
CA PRO A 127 -15.74 30.34 8.87
C PRO A 127 -16.13 31.07 7.57
N GLU A 128 -16.78 32.23 7.68
CA GLU A 128 -17.07 33.10 6.52
C GLU A 128 -15.77 33.62 5.90
N LEU A 129 -15.18 32.84 4.99
CA LEU A 129 -13.97 33.20 4.26
C LEU A 129 -14.29 34.41 3.35
N PRO A 130 -13.55 35.54 3.48
CA PRO A 130 -13.96 36.80 2.88
C PRO A 130 -13.87 36.73 1.34
N PRO A 131 -14.97 36.99 0.61
CA PRO A 131 -14.98 36.89 -0.85
C PRO A 131 -14.03 37.92 -1.47
N ALA A 132 -13.34 37.54 -2.55
CA ALA A 132 -12.19 38.23 -3.14
C ALA A 132 -12.48 39.60 -3.83
N THR A 133 -13.45 40.37 -3.32
CA THR A 133 -13.84 41.70 -3.81
C THR A 133 -12.73 42.73 -3.67
N GLY A 134 -12.59 43.63 -4.65
CA GLY A 134 -11.55 44.69 -4.68
C GLY A 134 -10.49 44.50 -5.77
N VAL A 135 -9.91 45.61 -6.22
CA VAL A 135 -8.97 45.71 -7.36
C VAL A 135 -7.57 45.26 -6.98
N PHE A 136 -6.87 44.57 -7.89
CA PHE A 136 -5.45 44.22 -7.77
C PHE A 136 -4.59 45.32 -8.40
N GLU A 137 -3.64 45.87 -7.65
CA GLU A 137 -2.73 46.92 -8.13
C GLU A 137 -1.41 46.34 -8.65
N VAL A 138 -0.69 47.12 -9.47
CA VAL A 138 0.61 46.72 -10.00
C VAL A 138 1.69 47.08 -8.98
N GLY A 139 1.93 46.16 -8.04
CA GLY A 139 2.97 46.29 -7.03
C GLY A 139 4.38 46.41 -7.61
N THR A 140 5.28 47.03 -6.85
CA THR A 140 6.72 46.98 -7.12
C THR A 140 7.25 45.54 -7.08
N PRO A 141 8.27 45.17 -7.88
CA PRO A 141 8.69 43.78 -8.01
C PRO A 141 9.11 43.13 -6.68
N PHE A 142 8.47 42.00 -6.36
CA PHE A 142 8.80 41.18 -5.19
C PHE A 142 9.93 40.20 -5.52
N MET A 143 11.10 40.75 -5.85
CA MET A 143 12.34 39.98 -6.02
C MET A 143 13.02 39.84 -4.66
N ASP A 144 12.94 38.66 -4.04
CA ASP A 144 13.61 38.38 -2.77
C ASP A 144 15.14 38.50 -2.86
N ASP A 145 15.74 38.22 -4.03
CA ASP A 145 17.08 38.71 -4.34
C ASP A 145 17.38 38.94 -5.83
N PRO A 146 17.53 40.20 -6.31
CA PRO A 146 18.01 40.49 -7.66
C PRO A 146 19.51 40.21 -7.89
N ARG A 147 20.31 39.87 -6.88
CA ARG A 147 21.79 39.95 -6.95
C ARG A 147 22.48 38.87 -7.80
N ASP A 148 21.90 37.69 -7.97
CA ASP A 148 22.47 36.64 -8.82
C ASP A 148 22.09 36.80 -10.31
N TYR A 149 21.11 37.64 -10.63
CA TYR A 149 20.86 38.09 -11.99
C TYR A 149 21.75 39.30 -12.33
N GLU A 150 22.99 39.07 -12.77
CA GLU A 150 23.76 40.11 -13.46
C GLU A 150 23.05 40.47 -14.79
N PRO A 151 22.47 41.69 -14.96
CA PRO A 151 21.69 42.01 -16.15
C PRO A 151 22.62 42.31 -17.34
N LYS A 152 23.16 41.26 -17.95
CA LYS A 152 24.06 41.34 -19.10
C LYS A 152 23.29 41.62 -20.38
N THR A 153 22.86 42.88 -20.47
CA THR A 153 22.60 43.66 -21.70
C THR A 153 21.30 43.43 -22.48
N GLU A 154 20.27 42.79 -21.91
CA GLU A 154 19.00 42.56 -22.61
C GLU A 154 17.75 43.08 -21.88
N GLU A 155 16.67 43.31 -22.65
CA GLU A 155 15.42 43.94 -22.20
C GLU A 155 14.47 42.89 -21.62
N LEU A 156 14.04 43.09 -20.37
CA LEU A 156 12.96 42.33 -19.73
C LEU A 156 11.61 42.78 -20.30
N MET A 157 10.80 41.82 -20.75
CA MET A 157 9.43 42.01 -21.19
C MET A 157 8.45 41.59 -20.09
N VAL A 158 7.32 42.29 -20.01
CA VAL A 158 6.33 42.15 -18.94
C VAL A 158 4.93 42.19 -19.54
N ASP A 159 4.21 41.08 -19.42
CA ASP A 159 2.77 40.98 -19.71
C ASP A 159 1.99 40.87 -18.37
N THR A 160 0.68 41.16 -18.36
CA THR A 160 -0.13 41.12 -17.13
C THR A 160 -1.55 40.64 -17.38
N SER A 161 -2.05 39.78 -16.50
CA SER A 161 -3.44 39.33 -16.45
C SER A 161 -4.20 40.02 -15.30
N LYS A 162 -5.38 39.53 -14.90
CA LYS A 162 -6.14 39.97 -13.71
C LYS A 162 -5.34 39.75 -12.43
N TYR A 163 -4.75 38.58 -12.24
CA TYR A 163 -4.04 38.19 -11.01
C TYR A 163 -2.51 38.10 -11.13
N PHE A 164 -1.96 37.96 -12.35
CA PHE A 164 -0.55 37.63 -12.56
C PHE A 164 0.22 38.70 -13.36
N ARG A 165 1.54 38.69 -13.19
CA ARG A 165 2.51 39.41 -14.03
C ARG A 165 3.50 38.40 -14.60
N PHE A 166 3.54 38.30 -15.93
CA PHE A 166 4.40 37.35 -16.63
C PHE A 166 5.70 38.06 -17.03
N LEU A 167 6.84 37.49 -16.64
CA LEU A 167 8.17 38.01 -16.90
C LEU A 167 8.85 37.15 -17.97
N SER A 168 9.37 37.76 -19.04
CA SER A 168 10.13 37.07 -20.09
C SER A 168 11.38 37.84 -20.52
N GLY A 169 12.44 37.11 -20.87
CA GLY A 169 13.67 37.66 -21.43
C GLY A 169 13.68 37.68 -22.96
N LYS A 170 14.88 37.73 -23.56
CA LYS A 170 15.05 37.47 -25.00
C LYS A 170 15.42 36.00 -25.23
N TYR A 171 14.62 35.34 -26.07
CA TYR A 171 14.73 33.93 -26.42
C TYR A 171 16.18 33.45 -26.62
N SER A 172 16.68 32.62 -25.69
CA SER A 172 18.07 32.19 -25.64
C SER A 172 18.29 30.80 -26.24
N ARG A 173 17.35 29.85 -26.04
CA ARG A 173 17.30 28.48 -26.61
C ARG A 173 15.99 27.75 -26.20
N LEU A 174 15.88 26.49 -26.61
CA LEU A 174 14.85 25.52 -26.20
C LEU A 174 13.41 25.98 -26.55
N SER A 175 12.45 25.63 -25.69
CA SER A 175 11.00 25.69 -25.85
C SER A 175 10.37 27.05 -25.55
N GLY A 176 11.13 27.98 -24.94
CA GLY A 176 10.67 29.31 -24.57
C GLY A 176 10.16 30.18 -25.74
N TYR A 177 10.32 29.74 -26.99
CA TYR A 177 9.76 30.42 -28.16
C TYR A 177 8.23 30.56 -28.11
N ARG A 178 7.53 29.60 -27.49
CA ARG A 178 6.05 29.56 -27.47
C ARG A 178 5.41 30.79 -26.84
N TRP A 179 6.04 31.42 -25.84
CA TRP A 179 5.50 32.64 -25.23
C TRP A 179 5.38 33.82 -26.22
N PHE A 180 6.18 33.82 -27.27
CA PHE A 180 6.18 34.85 -28.29
C PHE A 180 5.15 34.58 -29.41
N GLU A 181 4.46 33.42 -29.38
CA GLU A 181 3.28 33.13 -30.18
C GLU A 181 2.07 33.82 -29.52
N GLU A 182 1.37 34.68 -30.27
CA GLU A 182 0.34 35.59 -29.74
C GLU A 182 -0.86 34.83 -29.13
N GLU A 183 -1.40 33.86 -29.88
CA GLU A 183 -2.50 32.98 -29.44
C GLU A 183 -2.14 32.20 -28.16
N PHE A 184 -0.90 31.69 -28.06
CA PHE A 184 -0.43 30.92 -26.91
C PHE A 184 -0.28 31.78 -25.64
N ARG A 185 0.14 33.05 -25.82
CA ARG A 185 0.28 34.02 -24.74
C ARG A 185 -1.08 34.47 -24.22
N GLU A 186 -1.97 34.91 -25.10
CA GLU A 186 -3.32 35.37 -24.71
C GLU A 186 -4.11 34.27 -24.01
N MET A 187 -4.08 33.04 -24.53
CA MET A 187 -4.67 31.85 -23.89
C MET A 187 -4.15 31.64 -22.45
N ASN A 188 -2.86 31.86 -22.20
CA ASN A 188 -2.28 31.66 -20.87
C ASN A 188 -2.58 32.78 -19.88
N LEU A 189 -2.70 34.04 -20.34
CA LEU A 189 -3.16 35.14 -19.48
C LEU A 189 -4.56 34.84 -18.91
N GLU A 190 -5.47 34.33 -19.73
CA GLU A 190 -6.84 33.95 -19.32
C GLU A 190 -6.87 32.63 -18.52
N TYR A 191 -6.09 31.62 -18.91
CA TYR A 191 -6.08 30.31 -18.26
C TYR A 191 -5.55 30.38 -16.81
N PHE A 192 -4.48 31.14 -16.57
CA PHE A 192 -3.97 31.36 -15.20
C PHE A 192 -4.99 32.09 -14.33
N ASP A 193 -5.66 33.12 -14.86
CA ASP A 193 -6.73 33.81 -14.14
C ASP A 193 -7.91 32.88 -13.82
N THR A 194 -8.27 31.99 -14.75
CA THR A 194 -9.34 30.98 -14.58
C THR A 194 -9.04 30.01 -13.43
N ILE A 195 -7.79 29.54 -13.32
CA ILE A 195 -7.35 28.66 -12.22
C ILE A 195 -7.44 29.41 -10.86
N PHE A 196 -7.05 30.70 -10.82
CA PHE A 196 -7.12 31.52 -9.61
C PHE A 196 -8.58 31.82 -9.19
N ASP A 197 -9.46 32.11 -10.15
CA ASP A 197 -10.89 32.26 -9.89
C ASP A 197 -11.52 30.94 -9.39
N PHE A 198 -11.11 29.78 -9.92
CA PHE A 198 -11.55 28.48 -9.40
C PHE A 198 -11.07 28.23 -7.96
N ALA A 199 -9.80 28.51 -7.68
CA ALA A 199 -9.19 28.37 -6.36
C ALA A 199 -9.96 29.13 -5.27
N THR A 200 -10.39 30.36 -5.60
CA THR A 200 -11.01 31.30 -4.66
C THR A 200 -12.53 31.19 -4.59
N HIS A 201 -13.22 30.76 -5.66
CA HIS A 201 -14.70 30.70 -5.70
C HIS A 201 -15.29 29.29 -5.53
N GLU A 202 -14.68 28.24 -6.08
CA GLU A 202 -15.21 26.86 -5.98
C GLU A 202 -14.48 26.05 -4.89
N LEU A 203 -13.17 26.26 -4.71
CA LEU A 203 -12.39 25.66 -3.62
C LEU A 203 -12.29 26.56 -2.38
N GLY A 204 -12.67 27.84 -2.47
CA GLY A 204 -12.78 28.73 -1.32
C GLY A 204 -11.47 29.09 -0.63
N PHE A 205 -10.30 28.99 -1.29
CA PHE A 205 -9.06 29.52 -0.71
C PHE A 205 -9.15 31.05 -0.52
N PRO A 206 -8.62 31.60 0.59
CA PRO A 206 -8.37 33.03 0.68
C PRO A 206 -7.40 33.46 -0.41
N ALA A 207 -7.70 34.58 -1.09
CA ALA A 207 -6.80 35.15 -2.08
C ALA A 207 -5.50 35.64 -1.40
N PRO A 208 -4.31 35.36 -1.97
CA PRO A 208 -3.05 35.97 -1.52
C PRO A 208 -3.18 37.46 -1.25
N TYR A 209 -2.70 37.89 -0.08
CA TYR A 209 -2.80 39.28 0.43
C TYR A 209 -4.25 39.79 0.66
N SER A 210 -5.22 38.91 0.94
CA SER A 210 -6.59 39.29 1.33
C SER A 210 -6.64 40.27 2.50
N ASP A 211 -5.72 40.12 3.46
CA ASP A 211 -5.80 40.73 4.79
C ASP A 211 -5.01 42.05 4.90
N GLU A 212 -4.06 42.31 3.99
CA GLU A 212 -3.11 43.43 4.11
C GLU A 212 -3.58 44.72 3.41
N GLY A 213 -4.69 44.67 2.67
CA GLY A 213 -5.33 45.82 2.02
C GLY A 213 -4.70 46.28 0.70
N GLU A 214 -3.42 45.96 0.44
CA GLU A 214 -2.78 46.10 -0.87
C GLU A 214 -2.72 44.73 -1.57
N LYS A 215 -3.58 44.52 -2.58
CA LYS A 215 -3.60 43.30 -3.38
C LYS A 215 -2.57 43.38 -4.52
N ILE A 216 -1.48 42.61 -4.42
CA ILE A 216 -0.46 42.53 -5.48
C ILE A 216 -0.72 41.40 -6.49
N LYS A 217 -0.11 41.52 -7.67
CA LYS A 217 -0.07 40.44 -8.67
C LYS A 217 1.07 39.47 -8.39
N ILE A 218 0.83 38.18 -8.61
CA ILE A 218 1.83 37.12 -8.49
C ILE A 218 2.74 37.13 -9.72
N ASP A 219 4.05 36.96 -9.53
CA ASP A 219 5.00 36.87 -10.64
C ASP A 219 5.04 35.46 -11.22
N VAL A 220 5.05 35.37 -12.55
CA VAL A 220 5.21 34.14 -13.33
C VAL A 220 6.40 34.34 -14.26
N THR A 221 7.55 33.75 -13.93
CA THR A 221 8.79 33.93 -14.69
C THR A 221 9.00 32.77 -15.65
N LEU A 222 9.24 33.13 -16.92
CA LEU A 222 9.15 32.20 -18.05
C LEU A 222 10.52 31.64 -18.40
N LEU A 223 10.77 30.42 -17.95
CA LEU A 223 12.02 29.70 -18.10
C LEU A 223 12.37 29.47 -19.58
N GLY A 224 13.67 29.46 -19.89
CA GLY A 224 14.16 29.33 -21.28
C GLY A 224 13.90 30.54 -22.18
N THR A 225 13.24 31.60 -21.69
CA THR A 225 13.10 32.87 -22.44
C THR A 225 14.33 33.77 -22.33
N GLY A 226 15.44 33.31 -21.76
CA GLY A 226 16.63 34.14 -21.48
C GLY A 226 16.67 34.73 -20.07
N ILE A 227 15.70 34.35 -19.21
CA ILE A 227 15.73 34.53 -17.76
C ILE A 227 15.35 33.18 -17.11
N GLY A 228 16.05 32.82 -16.04
CA GLY A 228 15.90 31.54 -15.34
C GLY A 228 16.42 30.33 -16.12
N ASP A 229 17.41 29.64 -15.54
CA ASP A 229 17.92 28.32 -15.97
C ASP A 229 17.57 27.24 -14.93
N ALA A 230 16.44 27.40 -14.23
CA ALA A 230 15.93 26.51 -13.17
C ALA A 230 14.86 25.52 -13.71
N ASP A 231 14.40 24.61 -12.85
CA ASP A 231 13.24 23.75 -13.09
C ASP A 231 11.90 24.48 -12.78
N ASN A 232 10.76 23.85 -13.10
CA ASN A 232 9.44 24.43 -12.80
C ASN A 232 9.14 24.30 -11.29
N GLU A 233 8.94 25.41 -10.60
CA GLU A 233 8.71 25.47 -9.15
C GLU A 233 7.77 26.64 -8.79
N ALA A 234 7.17 26.62 -7.60
CA ALA A 234 6.30 27.71 -7.14
C ALA A 234 6.23 27.84 -5.61
N GLY A 235 6.05 29.09 -5.17
CA GLY A 235 5.93 29.50 -3.75
C GLY A 235 5.36 30.93 -3.66
N SER A 236 6.21 31.93 -3.35
CA SER A 236 5.83 33.35 -3.45
C SER A 236 5.62 33.84 -4.90
N GLN A 237 6.21 33.12 -5.86
CA GLN A 237 6.10 33.34 -7.30
C GLN A 237 6.10 31.99 -8.03
N ILE A 238 5.88 31.98 -9.34
CA ILE A 238 5.89 30.79 -10.21
C ILE A 238 7.06 30.87 -11.18
N TRP A 239 7.82 29.79 -11.32
CA TRP A 239 8.80 29.58 -12.39
C TRP A 239 8.30 28.45 -13.29
N ILE A 240 8.14 28.71 -14.58
CA ILE A 240 7.57 27.72 -15.51
C ILE A 240 8.09 27.87 -16.94
N SER A 241 8.38 26.73 -17.58
CA SER A 241 8.78 26.68 -19.00
C SER A 241 7.55 26.65 -19.92
N PRO A 242 7.48 27.46 -21.00
CA PRO A 242 6.30 27.54 -21.88
C PRO A 242 5.84 26.24 -22.56
N GLU A 243 6.60 25.16 -22.59
CA GLU A 243 6.09 23.84 -23.02
C GLU A 243 5.06 23.24 -22.05
N ASN A 244 5.18 23.57 -20.76
CA ASN A 244 4.33 23.05 -19.67
C ASN A 244 3.04 23.87 -19.49
N MET A 245 2.93 25.02 -20.17
CA MET A 245 1.81 25.97 -20.14
C MET A 245 0.73 25.67 -21.20
N LEU A 246 0.44 24.40 -21.44
CA LEU A 246 -0.70 23.98 -22.29
C LEU A 246 -1.96 23.82 -21.42
N GLN A 247 -3.15 24.13 -21.94
CA GLN A 247 -4.41 23.89 -21.21
C GLN A 247 -4.65 22.41 -20.85
N SER A 248 -4.08 21.47 -21.62
CA SER A 248 -4.09 20.04 -21.28
C SER A 248 -3.16 19.68 -20.11
N SER A 249 -2.16 20.50 -19.80
CA SER A 249 -1.21 20.30 -18.71
C SER A 249 -1.83 20.54 -17.34
N MET A 250 -1.41 19.74 -16.35
CA MET A 250 -1.71 19.97 -14.94
C MET A 250 -0.73 20.91 -14.24
N VAL A 251 0.45 21.15 -14.83
CA VAL A 251 1.54 21.89 -14.18
C VAL A 251 1.13 23.32 -13.77
N PRO A 252 0.46 24.14 -14.61
CA PRO A 252 0.01 25.47 -14.19
C PRO A 252 -0.96 25.41 -12.98
N VAL A 253 -1.76 24.35 -12.90
CA VAL A 253 -2.76 24.14 -11.85
C VAL A 253 -2.09 23.77 -10.53
N GLN A 254 -1.13 22.85 -10.56
CA GLN A 254 -0.30 22.49 -9.40
C GLN A 254 0.53 23.68 -8.91
N LEU A 255 1.20 24.42 -9.80
CA LEU A 255 2.02 25.56 -9.41
C LEU A 255 1.18 26.71 -8.81
N ILE A 256 -0.03 26.96 -9.32
CA ILE A 256 -0.95 27.93 -8.68
C ILE A 256 -1.44 27.40 -7.32
N ALA A 257 -1.74 26.10 -7.18
CA ALA A 257 -2.07 25.52 -5.87
C ALA A 257 -0.95 25.74 -4.85
N ASN A 258 0.32 25.55 -5.23
CA ASN A 258 1.49 25.83 -4.39
C ASN A 258 1.58 27.30 -3.97
N VAL A 259 1.15 28.25 -4.81
CA VAL A 259 1.07 29.68 -4.43
C VAL A 259 0.01 29.91 -3.35
N PHE A 260 -1.17 29.28 -3.45
CA PHE A 260 -2.20 29.35 -2.39
C PHE A 260 -1.75 28.68 -1.09
N GLN A 261 -1.11 27.50 -1.17
CA GLN A 261 -0.49 26.82 -0.04
C GLN A 261 0.55 27.72 0.64
N TYR A 262 1.46 28.32 -0.14
CA TYR A 262 2.45 29.26 0.36
C TYR A 262 1.80 30.44 1.07
N TYR A 263 0.85 31.14 0.43
CA TYR A 263 0.24 32.34 1.00
C TYR A 263 -0.75 32.09 2.15
N SER A 264 -1.19 30.84 2.38
CA SER A 264 -1.86 30.47 3.63
C SER A 264 -0.96 30.65 4.87
N GLY A 265 0.37 30.61 4.67
CA GLY A 265 1.37 30.62 5.74
C GLY A 265 1.57 29.28 6.45
N GLY A 266 0.67 28.31 6.24
CA GLY A 266 0.72 26.99 6.86
C GLY A 266 1.85 26.11 6.32
N PHE A 267 2.30 25.17 7.16
CA PHE A 267 3.16 24.04 6.81
C PHE A 267 4.45 24.36 6.00
N ARG A 268 5.02 25.57 6.11
CA ARG A 268 6.24 25.96 5.35
C ARG A 268 7.54 25.41 5.92
N ASP A 269 7.62 25.27 7.25
CA ASP A 269 8.83 24.91 7.99
C ASP A 269 8.64 23.62 8.84
N ASN A 270 7.97 22.58 8.31
CA ASN A 270 7.78 21.29 9.00
C ASN A 270 7.72 20.10 8.02
N ASN A 271 7.64 18.87 8.54
CA ASN A 271 7.61 17.62 7.78
C ASN A 271 6.28 17.40 7.01
N SER A 272 6.02 18.24 6.01
CA SER A 272 4.74 18.32 5.29
C SER A 272 4.86 18.25 3.77
N ASP A 273 6.05 18.11 3.18
CA ASP A 273 6.27 18.13 1.72
C ASP A 273 5.41 17.10 0.96
N TRP A 274 5.16 15.96 1.61
CA TRP A 274 4.21 14.94 1.16
C TRP A 274 2.80 15.53 0.95
N TYR A 275 2.34 16.41 1.85
CA TYR A 275 1.02 17.01 1.82
C TYR A 275 0.92 18.20 0.87
N TRP A 276 1.98 19.03 0.72
CA TRP A 276 2.06 20.03 -0.35
C TRP A 276 1.78 19.37 -1.71
N SER A 277 2.55 18.31 -2.01
CA SER A 277 2.44 17.53 -3.25
C SER A 277 1.08 16.82 -3.38
N THR A 278 0.62 16.17 -2.31
CA THR A 278 -0.67 15.44 -2.30
C THR A 278 -1.86 16.38 -2.51
N HIS A 279 -1.84 17.54 -1.87
CA HIS A 279 -2.90 18.53 -1.98
C HIS A 279 -2.86 19.27 -3.34
N ALA A 280 -1.69 19.57 -3.88
CA ALA A 280 -1.58 20.12 -5.25
C ALA A 280 -2.10 19.13 -6.30
N ASN A 281 -1.86 17.83 -6.11
CA ASN A 281 -2.43 16.75 -6.93
C ASN A 281 -3.96 16.66 -6.79
N TRP A 282 -4.50 16.72 -5.57
CA TRP A 282 -5.95 16.77 -5.32
C TRP A 282 -6.61 17.99 -5.98
N PHE A 283 -6.02 19.17 -5.80
CA PHE A 283 -6.48 20.45 -6.36
C PHE A 283 -6.51 20.38 -7.89
N ALA A 284 -5.42 19.89 -8.50
CA ALA A 284 -5.33 19.70 -9.95
C ALA A 284 -6.43 18.74 -10.45
N HIS A 285 -6.73 17.68 -9.71
CA HIS A 285 -7.83 16.77 -10.02
C HIS A 285 -9.22 17.42 -9.90
N GLN A 286 -9.46 18.31 -8.93
CA GLN A 286 -10.74 19.02 -8.83
C GLN A 286 -10.99 19.94 -10.04
N PHE A 287 -9.94 20.63 -10.51
CA PHE A 287 -10.02 21.52 -11.68
C PHE A 287 -10.06 20.75 -13.00
N ARG A 288 -9.38 19.59 -13.06
CA ARG A 288 -9.25 18.72 -14.24
C ARG A 288 -9.58 17.27 -13.87
N PRO A 289 -10.87 16.89 -13.76
CA PRO A 289 -11.25 15.55 -13.33
C PRO A 289 -10.81 14.44 -14.29
N ASP A 290 -10.47 14.76 -15.54
CA ASP A 290 -9.87 13.85 -16.50
C ASP A 290 -8.40 13.48 -16.19
N VAL A 291 -7.73 14.27 -15.35
CA VAL A 291 -6.34 14.04 -14.91
C VAL A 291 -6.33 13.44 -13.50
N ILE A 292 -5.69 12.28 -13.35
CA ILE A 292 -5.57 11.56 -12.07
C ILE A 292 -4.08 11.32 -11.74
N PRO A 293 -3.37 12.33 -11.19
CA PRO A 293 -1.92 12.27 -10.99
C PRO A 293 -1.56 11.18 -9.97
N GLU A 294 -0.48 10.42 -10.23
CA GLU A 294 0.14 9.47 -9.28
C GLU A 294 -0.77 8.38 -8.67
N ILE A 295 -2.00 8.24 -9.16
CA ILE A 295 -2.99 7.28 -8.63
C ILE A 295 -2.55 5.82 -8.83
N THR A 296 -1.81 5.54 -9.91
CA THR A 296 -1.21 4.23 -10.18
C THR A 296 -0.14 3.90 -9.13
N THR A 297 0.74 4.87 -8.85
CA THR A 297 1.81 4.79 -7.85
C THR A 297 1.25 4.46 -6.46
N TYR A 298 0.15 5.12 -6.08
CA TYR A 298 -0.60 4.87 -4.85
C TYR A 298 -1.34 3.52 -4.82
N ASN A 299 -2.07 3.16 -5.88
CA ASN A 299 -2.84 1.91 -5.96
C ASN A 299 -1.97 0.64 -5.97
N GLU A 300 -0.69 0.74 -6.33
CA GLU A 300 0.28 -0.35 -6.17
C GLU A 300 0.76 -0.51 -4.71
N ARG A 301 0.66 0.55 -3.89
CA ARG A 301 1.30 0.68 -2.57
C ARG A 301 0.33 1.02 -1.40
N PRO A 302 -0.99 0.70 -1.43
CA PRO A 302 -1.97 1.26 -0.48
C PRO A 302 -1.73 0.86 0.98
N ASN A 303 -0.96 -0.19 1.23
CA ASN A 303 -0.59 -0.64 2.56
C ASN A 303 0.45 0.26 3.26
N HIS A 304 0.94 1.32 2.61
CA HIS A 304 1.93 2.24 3.18
C HIS A 304 1.29 3.40 3.95
N TYR A 305 2.05 3.99 4.87
CA TYR A 305 1.59 5.16 5.63
C TYR A 305 1.38 6.37 4.72
N LEU A 306 0.34 7.18 5.01
CA LEU A 306 -0.09 8.28 4.13
C LEU A 306 0.98 9.33 3.84
N THR A 307 1.90 9.56 4.78
CA THR A 307 2.98 10.55 4.65
C THR A 307 4.19 10.03 3.87
N SER A 308 4.14 8.79 3.35
CA SER A 308 5.32 8.16 2.74
C SER A 308 5.71 8.80 1.40
N PRO A 309 6.97 9.22 1.22
CA PRO A 309 7.46 9.77 -0.07
C PRO A 309 7.28 8.78 -1.24
N ARG A 310 7.27 7.47 -0.95
CA ARG A 310 7.02 6.37 -1.88
C ARG A 310 5.61 6.38 -2.53
N LEU A 311 4.70 7.25 -2.06
CA LEU A 311 3.41 7.50 -2.70
C LEU A 311 3.46 8.63 -3.74
N ASN A 312 4.55 9.40 -3.82
CA ASN A 312 4.79 10.49 -4.78
C ASN A 312 3.68 11.56 -4.85
N GLY A 313 3.04 11.88 -3.72
CA GLY A 313 1.85 12.75 -3.71
C GLY A 313 0.58 12.11 -4.30
N GLY A 314 0.61 10.82 -4.63
CA GLY A 314 -0.55 10.02 -5.07
C GLY A 314 -1.53 9.68 -3.94
N ALA A 315 -1.24 10.06 -2.69
CA ALA A 315 -2.09 9.83 -1.53
C ALA A 315 -3.42 10.61 -1.54
N TRP A 316 -3.71 11.39 -2.59
CA TRP A 316 -4.84 12.31 -2.65
C TRP A 316 -6.25 11.71 -2.56
N PRO A 317 -6.52 10.40 -2.77
CA PRO A 317 -7.82 9.81 -2.44
C PRO A 317 -8.21 9.94 -0.95
N PHE A 318 -7.24 10.09 -0.06
CA PHE A 318 -7.47 10.48 1.33
C PHE A 318 -8.16 11.86 1.41
N ILE A 319 -7.64 12.84 0.67
CA ILE A 319 -8.24 14.18 0.59
C ILE A 319 -9.60 14.10 -0.10
N GLN A 320 -9.76 13.31 -1.17
CA GLN A 320 -11.06 13.12 -1.82
C GLN A 320 -12.11 12.50 -0.88
N THR A 321 -11.70 11.59 0.01
CA THR A 321 -12.57 11.03 1.05
C THR A 321 -13.04 12.13 2.01
N ILE A 322 -12.14 13.02 2.45
CA ILE A 322 -12.48 14.18 3.28
C ILE A 322 -13.43 15.14 2.54
N THR A 323 -13.15 15.45 1.27
CA THR A 323 -13.96 16.34 0.42
C THR A 323 -15.39 15.85 0.26
N GLU A 324 -15.58 14.53 0.12
CA GLU A 324 -16.89 13.90 -0.05
C GLU A 324 -17.54 13.43 1.26
N ASN A 325 -16.83 13.47 2.39
CA ASN A 325 -17.40 13.08 3.68
C ASN A 325 -18.40 14.16 4.15
N PRO A 326 -19.66 13.78 4.47
CA PRO A 326 -20.73 14.74 4.71
C PRO A 326 -20.59 15.54 6.00
N GLN A 327 -19.71 15.13 6.93
CA GLN A 327 -19.46 15.83 8.19
C GLN A 327 -18.28 16.80 8.13
N LEU A 328 -17.33 16.59 7.20
CA LEU A 328 -16.15 17.44 7.00
C LEU A 328 -16.40 18.45 5.87
N GLY A 329 -16.89 18.00 4.73
CA GLY A 329 -17.28 18.83 3.59
C GLY A 329 -16.13 19.30 2.68
N PRO A 330 -16.47 19.87 1.51
CA PRO A 330 -15.51 20.07 0.40
C PRO A 330 -14.44 21.14 0.64
N LEU A 331 -14.65 22.06 1.60
CA LEU A 331 -13.71 23.13 1.94
C LEU A 331 -12.69 22.71 3.01
N TYR A 332 -12.93 21.60 3.70
CA TYR A 332 -12.08 21.12 4.80
C TYR A 332 -10.61 20.89 4.42
N PRO A 333 -10.26 20.33 3.24
CA PRO A 333 -8.87 20.20 2.78
C PRO A 333 -8.06 21.49 2.76
N ASN A 334 -8.75 22.63 2.63
CA ASN A 334 -8.16 23.96 2.48
C ASN A 334 -8.11 24.69 3.83
N LEU A 335 -9.11 24.47 4.69
CA LEU A 335 -9.17 25.01 6.05
C LEU A 335 -7.94 24.63 6.89
N ILE A 336 -7.45 23.37 6.78
CA ILE A 336 -6.32 22.90 7.59
C ILE A 336 -5.00 23.64 7.31
N TRP A 337 -4.82 24.22 6.13
CA TRP A 337 -3.64 25.05 5.83
C TRP A 337 -3.63 26.31 6.70
N ILE A 338 -4.77 27.01 6.73
CA ILE A 338 -4.98 28.25 7.46
C ILE A 338 -4.91 28.00 8.98
N GLU A 339 -5.65 26.97 9.44
CA GLU A 339 -5.81 26.64 10.86
C GLU A 339 -4.63 25.87 11.48
N SER A 340 -3.56 25.61 10.72
CA SER A 340 -2.28 25.10 11.24
C SER A 340 -1.53 26.13 12.10
N LEU A 341 -1.84 27.42 11.90
CA LEU A 341 -1.18 28.56 12.53
C LEU A 341 -1.80 28.94 13.89
N ARG A 342 -1.58 28.10 14.92
CA ARG A 342 -2.12 28.30 16.28
C ARG A 342 -2.06 29.76 16.76
N GLU A 343 -3.21 30.28 17.20
CA GLU A 343 -3.32 31.66 17.71
C GLU A 343 -2.51 31.91 18.99
N ASN A 344 -1.36 32.54 18.83
CA ASN A 344 -0.75 33.34 19.88
C ASN A 344 -0.35 34.71 19.29
N PRO A 345 -1.05 35.81 19.63
CA PRO A 345 -0.83 37.14 19.05
C PRO A 345 0.48 37.81 19.49
N THR A 346 1.38 37.09 20.16
CA THR A 346 2.76 37.51 20.45
C THR A 346 3.82 36.61 19.80
N ASP A 347 3.41 35.58 19.06
CA ASP A 347 4.32 34.61 18.45
C ASP A 347 4.78 35.08 17.06
N VAL A 348 6.08 35.37 16.94
CA VAL A 348 6.71 35.82 15.69
C VAL A 348 6.61 34.80 14.56
N ARG A 349 6.26 33.54 14.85
CA ARG A 349 6.14 32.47 13.85
C ARG A 349 5.03 32.70 12.81
N ARG A 350 4.03 33.56 13.10
CA ARG A 350 3.05 34.00 12.08
C ARG A 350 3.69 34.81 10.93
N LEU A 351 4.92 35.31 11.13
CA LEU A 351 5.75 35.97 10.10
C LEU A 351 6.85 35.05 9.55
N GLN A 352 6.85 33.75 9.89
CA GLN A 352 7.86 32.77 9.45
C GLN A 352 7.23 31.58 8.71
N GLY A 353 6.08 31.06 9.18
CA GLY A 353 5.37 29.93 8.56
C GLY A 353 5.56 28.57 9.25
N THR A 354 6.10 28.61 10.48
CA THR A 354 6.33 27.43 11.32
C THR A 354 5.03 26.93 11.96
N GLY A 355 4.38 25.97 11.31
CA GLY A 355 3.29 25.19 11.91
C GLY A 355 3.77 24.43 13.16
N LEU A 356 2.91 24.31 14.18
CA LEU A 356 3.18 23.57 15.41
C LEU A 356 2.73 22.11 15.39
N GLU A 357 2.00 21.74 14.33
CA GLU A 357 1.35 20.45 14.08
C GLU A 357 1.67 20.03 12.65
N ASP A 358 1.68 18.71 12.39
CA ASP A 358 1.63 18.21 11.01
C ASP A 358 0.18 18.18 10.46
N PRO A 359 -0.04 17.96 9.15
CA PRO A 359 -1.37 18.01 8.55
C PRO A 359 -2.36 16.99 9.11
N ILE A 360 -1.88 15.83 9.58
CA ILE A 360 -2.73 14.80 10.20
C ILE A 360 -3.15 15.27 11.60
N GLN A 361 -2.23 15.80 12.39
CA GLN A 361 -2.52 16.39 13.72
C GLN A 361 -3.50 17.57 13.62
N THR A 362 -3.29 18.47 12.67
CA THR A 362 -4.18 19.62 12.44
C THR A 362 -5.59 19.17 12.09
N LEU A 363 -5.73 18.20 11.19
CA LEU A 363 -7.03 17.65 10.82
C LEU A 363 -7.71 16.89 11.97
N MET A 364 -6.96 16.05 12.70
CA MET A 364 -7.42 15.35 13.90
C MET A 364 -7.97 16.32 14.95
N ARG A 365 -7.20 17.37 15.25
CA ARG A 365 -7.59 18.42 16.20
C ARG A 365 -8.87 19.11 15.74
N LEU A 366 -8.90 19.63 14.52
CA LEU A 366 -10.05 20.40 14.01
C LEU A 366 -11.33 19.56 14.03
N GLY A 367 -11.29 18.30 13.62
CA GLY A 367 -12.47 17.43 13.62
C GLY A 367 -12.98 17.18 15.05
N TYR A 368 -12.09 17.12 16.05
CA TYR A 368 -12.48 17.03 17.46
C TYR A 368 -12.97 18.37 18.04
N GLU A 369 -12.32 19.49 17.71
CA GLU A 369 -12.68 20.84 18.18
C GLU A 369 -14.03 21.32 17.60
N HIS A 370 -14.36 20.93 16.36
CA HIS A 370 -15.68 21.14 15.76
C HIS A 370 -16.74 20.08 16.16
N GLY A 371 -16.37 19.08 16.97
CA GLY A 371 -17.29 18.05 17.48
C GLY A 371 -17.69 16.97 16.47
N ILE A 372 -17.01 16.90 15.33
CA ILE A 372 -17.20 15.88 14.28
C ILE A 372 -16.63 14.53 14.74
N PHE A 373 -15.43 14.55 15.34
CA PHE A 373 -14.78 13.36 15.89
C PHE A 373 -15.04 13.25 17.39
N THR A 374 -15.49 12.08 17.85
CA THR A 374 -15.65 11.77 19.28
C THR A 374 -14.32 11.69 20.05
N HIS A 375 -13.24 11.41 19.34
CA HIS A 375 -11.85 11.37 19.79
C HIS A 375 -10.96 11.51 18.54
N PRO A 376 -9.88 12.31 18.53
CA PRO A 376 -9.19 12.71 17.30
C PRO A 376 -8.68 11.53 16.48
N GLU A 377 -7.91 10.64 17.11
CA GLU A 377 -7.29 9.47 16.50
C GLU A 377 -8.35 8.45 16.04
N LYS A 378 -9.43 8.29 16.80
CA LYS A 378 -10.53 7.38 16.45
C LYS A 378 -11.27 7.88 15.21
N GLY A 379 -11.74 9.14 15.22
CA GLY A 379 -12.49 9.72 14.11
C GLY A 379 -11.66 9.79 12.82
N PHE A 380 -10.36 10.06 12.95
CA PHE A 380 -9.44 9.93 11.82
C PHE A 380 -9.36 8.49 11.30
N GLY A 381 -9.17 7.51 12.19
CA GLY A 381 -9.18 6.09 11.84
C GLY A 381 -10.47 5.67 11.12
N ASP A 382 -11.61 6.18 11.55
CA ASP A 382 -12.92 5.93 10.93
C ASP A 382 -12.96 6.48 9.47
N VAL A 383 -12.38 7.66 9.20
CA VAL A 383 -12.20 8.22 7.83
C VAL A 383 -11.23 7.39 6.98
N ILE A 384 -10.13 6.89 7.55
CA ILE A 384 -9.19 6.00 6.84
C ILE A 384 -9.85 4.65 6.50
N GLY A 385 -10.70 4.13 7.39
CA GLY A 385 -11.53 2.96 7.12
C GLY A 385 -12.53 3.21 5.98
N GLU A 386 -13.14 4.39 5.92
CA GLU A 386 -14.04 4.82 4.84
C GLU A 386 -13.29 4.83 3.49
N MET A 387 -12.14 5.51 3.43
CA MET A 387 -11.25 5.56 2.26
C MET A 387 -10.88 4.15 1.78
N ALA A 388 -10.43 3.28 2.69
CA ALA A 388 -10.04 1.90 2.37
C ALA A 388 -11.20 1.09 1.76
N ALA A 389 -12.42 1.27 2.27
CA ALA A 389 -13.62 0.61 1.78
C ALA A 389 -14.08 1.20 0.42
N ARG A 390 -13.98 2.51 0.22
CA ARG A 390 -14.33 3.20 -1.03
C ARG A 390 -13.36 2.87 -2.18
N ASN A 391 -12.07 2.73 -1.87
CA ASN A 391 -11.03 2.34 -2.83
C ASN A 391 -11.18 0.92 -3.41
N VAL A 392 -12.04 0.06 -2.84
CA VAL A 392 -12.38 -1.27 -3.41
C VAL A 392 -12.99 -1.17 -4.81
N ALA A 393 -13.88 -0.20 -5.03
CA ALA A 393 -14.59 0.02 -6.30
C ALA A 393 -14.37 1.44 -6.87
N TRP A 394 -13.46 2.21 -6.25
CA TRP A 394 -13.22 3.63 -6.50
C TRP A 394 -14.48 4.50 -6.29
N ASP A 395 -15.23 4.22 -5.21
CA ASP A 395 -16.57 4.75 -4.96
C ASP A 395 -16.58 6.23 -4.53
N TYR A 396 -16.44 7.11 -5.51
CA TYR A 396 -16.36 8.57 -5.40
C TYR A 396 -17.19 9.24 -6.49
N VAL A 397 -17.26 10.58 -6.51
CA VAL A 397 -17.97 11.31 -7.56
C VAL A 397 -17.41 11.02 -8.96
N PHE A 398 -16.08 11.03 -9.13
CA PHE A 398 -15.41 10.77 -10.41
C PHE A 398 -15.16 9.28 -10.72
N ASN A 399 -15.96 8.37 -10.15
CA ASN A 399 -15.87 6.91 -10.32
C ASN A 399 -15.71 6.45 -11.77
N TYR A 400 -16.35 7.12 -12.73
CA TYR A 400 -16.19 6.83 -14.16
C TYR A 400 -14.77 7.04 -14.66
N VAL A 401 -14.10 8.14 -14.27
CA VAL A 401 -12.72 8.41 -14.68
C VAL A 401 -11.80 7.38 -14.06
N TYR A 402 -11.96 7.10 -12.77
CA TYR A 402 -11.11 6.16 -12.05
C TYR A 402 -11.17 4.75 -12.66
N LYS A 403 -12.36 4.29 -13.09
CA LYS A 403 -12.55 2.99 -13.76
C LYS A 403 -12.06 2.91 -15.21
N ASN A 404 -11.86 4.05 -15.90
CA ASN A 404 -11.47 4.08 -17.32
C ASN A 404 -10.01 4.54 -17.55
N THR A 405 -9.47 5.41 -16.70
CA THR A 405 -8.16 6.05 -16.88
C THR A 405 -7.08 5.41 -16.02
N ALA A 406 -7.40 4.97 -14.79
CA ALA A 406 -6.48 4.09 -14.07
C ALA A 406 -6.53 2.72 -14.77
N THR A 407 -5.40 2.21 -15.25
CA THR A 407 -5.36 0.84 -15.79
C THR A 407 -5.86 -0.10 -14.70
N PRO A 408 -6.82 -1.02 -14.97
CA PRO A 408 -7.47 -1.84 -13.95
C PRO A 408 -6.58 -3.00 -13.47
N ASN A 409 -5.38 -2.63 -13.04
CA ASN A 409 -4.46 -3.41 -12.22
C ASN A 409 -5.08 -3.54 -10.84
N ARG A 410 -5.83 -4.62 -10.59
CA ARG A 410 -6.43 -4.88 -9.27
C ARG A 410 -5.38 -5.51 -8.31
N PHE A 411 -4.12 -5.07 -8.45
CA PHE A 411 -2.92 -5.56 -7.75
C PHE A 411 -2.78 -4.97 -6.34
N ASN A 412 -3.67 -4.04 -5.97
CA ASN A 412 -3.90 -3.66 -4.58
C ASN A 412 -4.30 -4.86 -3.70
N ARG A 413 -4.91 -5.90 -4.30
CA ARG A 413 -5.36 -7.12 -3.63
C ARG A 413 -4.23 -7.86 -2.93
N VAL A 414 -4.43 -8.16 -1.65
CA VAL A 414 -3.59 -9.05 -0.86
C VAL A 414 -4.23 -10.43 -0.83
N VAL A 415 -3.47 -11.44 -1.26
CA VAL A 415 -3.77 -12.86 -1.03
C VAL A 415 -3.34 -13.19 0.40
N LEU A 416 -4.24 -13.77 1.19
CA LEU A 416 -3.93 -14.16 2.58
C LEU A 416 -3.34 -15.56 2.65
N GLU A 417 -2.43 -15.78 3.60
CA GLU A 417 -1.79 -17.07 3.85
C GLU A 417 -2.58 -17.87 4.88
N GLU A 418 -2.70 -19.19 4.72
CA GLU A 418 -3.38 -20.04 5.72
C GLU A 418 -2.51 -20.17 6.97
N VAL A 419 -3.05 -19.83 8.15
CA VAL A 419 -2.29 -19.72 9.41
C VAL A 419 -1.87 -21.13 9.88
N PRO A 420 -0.57 -21.50 9.85
CA PRO A 420 -0.19 -22.92 9.92
C PRO A 420 -0.47 -23.59 11.26
N ASP A 421 -0.52 -22.82 12.36
CA ASP A 421 -0.88 -23.30 13.70
C ASP A 421 -2.36 -23.11 14.07
N LYS A 422 -3.18 -22.53 13.18
CA LYS A 422 -4.58 -22.14 13.46
C LYS A 422 -5.50 -22.49 12.27
N PRO A 423 -5.77 -23.79 12.00
CA PRO A 423 -6.45 -24.22 10.77
C PRO A 423 -7.80 -23.52 10.51
N GLY A 424 -8.01 -23.12 9.24
CA GLY A 424 -9.20 -22.35 8.82
C GLY A 424 -9.14 -20.85 9.15
N TRP A 425 -8.03 -20.36 9.70
CA TRP A 425 -7.69 -18.94 9.75
C TRP A 425 -6.70 -18.58 8.64
N TYR A 426 -6.71 -17.30 8.26
CA TYR A 426 -5.86 -16.71 7.24
C TYR A 426 -5.21 -15.44 7.77
N MET A 427 -3.94 -15.21 7.49
CA MET A 427 -3.20 -14.02 7.91
C MET A 427 -2.78 -13.14 6.73
N SER A 428 -2.61 -11.85 6.99
CA SER A 428 -1.78 -11.00 6.12
C SER A 428 -0.38 -11.61 6.00
N PRO A 429 0.19 -11.77 4.79
CA PRO A 429 1.63 -11.97 4.66
C PRO A 429 2.32 -10.83 5.42
N TYR A 430 3.23 -11.12 6.36
CA TYR A 430 3.68 -10.13 7.35
C TYR A 430 4.25 -8.85 6.69
N ALA A 431 5.07 -9.03 5.66
CA ALA A 431 5.58 -7.97 4.80
C ALA A 431 4.47 -7.09 4.17
N LEU A 432 3.35 -7.69 3.77
CA LEU A 432 2.22 -6.98 3.16
C LEU A 432 1.16 -6.56 4.19
N ALA A 433 1.49 -6.51 5.47
CA ALA A 433 0.64 -5.86 6.47
C ALA A 433 0.53 -4.34 6.20
N PRO A 434 -0.59 -3.71 6.58
CA PRO A 434 -0.70 -2.26 6.56
C PRO A 434 0.25 -1.61 7.57
N GLN A 435 0.87 -0.50 7.17
CA GLN A 435 1.53 0.49 8.03
C GLN A 435 0.48 1.50 8.54
N GLN A 436 0.85 2.39 9.46
CA GLN A 436 -0.08 3.38 10.05
C GLN A 436 -0.83 4.18 8.97
N TYR A 437 -2.16 4.03 8.91
CA TYR A 437 -3.08 4.62 7.92
C TYR A 437 -2.95 4.12 6.48
N GLY A 438 -2.14 3.08 6.25
CA GLY A 438 -2.22 2.22 5.08
C GLY A 438 -3.32 1.17 5.22
N TYR A 439 -3.71 0.57 4.10
CA TYR A 439 -4.76 -0.44 4.04
C TYR A 439 -4.51 -1.57 3.03
N ASN A 440 -5.13 -2.71 3.31
CA ASN A 440 -5.22 -3.87 2.43
C ASN A 440 -6.64 -4.06 1.91
N ILE A 441 -6.76 -4.60 0.70
CA ILE A 441 -8.01 -5.13 0.15
C ILE A 441 -7.82 -6.62 -0.06
N VAL A 442 -8.70 -7.45 0.48
CA VAL A 442 -8.72 -8.91 0.27
C VAL A 442 -10.00 -9.27 -0.46
N GLN A 443 -9.94 -10.07 -1.53
CA GLN A 443 -11.16 -10.59 -2.17
C GLN A 443 -11.63 -11.86 -1.48
N LEU A 444 -12.94 -11.98 -1.26
CA LEU A 444 -13.61 -13.17 -0.75
C LEU A 444 -14.44 -13.80 -1.89
N VAL A 445 -14.41 -15.14 -1.97
CA VAL A 445 -15.22 -15.93 -2.89
C VAL A 445 -16.34 -16.60 -2.07
N PRO A 446 -17.62 -16.23 -2.26
CA PRO A 446 -18.75 -16.89 -1.60
C PRO A 446 -18.80 -18.40 -1.88
N GLU A 447 -19.19 -19.19 -0.87
CA GLU A 447 -19.48 -20.61 -1.04
C GLU A 447 -20.75 -20.81 -1.90
N GLU A 448 -20.89 -21.96 -2.57
CA GLU A 448 -22.05 -22.21 -3.44
C GLU A 448 -23.35 -22.22 -2.62
N GLY A 449 -24.23 -21.25 -2.89
CA GLY A 449 -25.48 -21.07 -2.17
C GLY A 449 -25.36 -20.32 -0.84
N ALA A 450 -24.21 -19.69 -0.56
CA ALA A 450 -24.07 -18.77 0.57
C ALA A 450 -25.09 -17.62 0.48
N THR A 451 -25.72 -17.32 1.62
CA THR A 451 -26.67 -16.20 1.78
C THR A 451 -26.11 -15.07 2.63
N ALA A 452 -25.00 -15.30 3.31
CA ALA A 452 -24.27 -14.34 4.12
C ALA A 452 -22.82 -14.77 4.27
N ILE A 453 -21.97 -13.84 4.68
CA ILE A 453 -20.57 -14.08 5.06
C ILE A 453 -20.36 -13.58 6.49
N GLU A 454 -19.63 -14.36 7.29
CA GLU A 454 -19.14 -13.97 8.61
C GLU A 454 -17.62 -13.89 8.59
N VAL A 455 -17.07 -12.82 9.15
CA VAL A 455 -15.61 -12.59 9.28
C VAL A 455 -15.30 -12.33 10.75
N ASP A 456 -14.57 -13.25 11.37
CA ASP A 456 -13.95 -13.11 12.69
C ASP A 456 -12.54 -12.51 12.50
N PHE A 457 -12.35 -11.25 12.89
CA PHE A 457 -11.10 -10.50 12.68
C PHE A 457 -10.31 -10.35 13.99
N GLN A 458 -9.01 -10.63 13.94
CA GLN A 458 -8.10 -10.54 15.08
C GLN A 458 -6.81 -9.84 14.64
N GLY A 459 -6.69 -8.54 14.97
CA GLY A 459 -5.47 -7.77 14.73
C GLY A 459 -4.38 -8.14 15.73
N ILE A 460 -3.16 -8.38 15.23
CA ILE A 460 -2.01 -8.77 16.07
C ILE A 460 -1.48 -7.51 16.74
N LYS A 461 -1.64 -7.40 18.07
CA LYS A 461 -1.32 -6.19 18.86
C LYS A 461 0.19 -6.00 19.02
N VAL A 462 0.84 -5.51 17.95
CA VAL A 462 2.30 -5.27 17.89
C VAL A 462 2.79 -4.17 18.83
N GLU A 463 1.90 -3.28 19.29
CA GLU A 463 2.19 -2.22 20.25
C GLU A 463 0.92 -1.78 21.01
N GLU A 464 1.09 -0.98 22.07
CA GLU A 464 -0.03 -0.36 22.79
C GLU A 464 -0.76 0.62 21.86
N GLY A 465 -2.08 0.49 21.76
CA GLY A 465 -2.89 1.27 20.82
C GLY A 465 -2.98 0.70 19.40
N ALA A 466 -2.38 -0.46 19.10
CA ALA A 466 -2.56 -1.14 17.81
C ALA A 466 -4.04 -1.48 17.55
N ASP A 467 -4.60 -0.86 16.51
CA ASP A 467 -6.03 -0.89 16.17
C ASP A 467 -6.24 -0.80 14.65
N TRP A 468 -7.39 -1.24 14.15
CA TRP A 468 -7.71 -1.38 12.71
C TRP A 468 -9.11 -0.83 12.39
N ARG A 469 -9.40 -0.63 11.10
CA ARG A 469 -10.77 -0.54 10.59
C ARG A 469 -11.00 -1.54 9.49
N VAL A 470 -12.09 -2.28 9.61
CA VAL A 470 -12.44 -3.43 8.79
C VAL A 470 -13.86 -3.24 8.26
N THR A 471 -14.07 -3.45 6.96
CA THR A 471 -15.38 -3.36 6.31
C THR A 471 -15.52 -4.44 5.23
N ILE A 472 -16.64 -5.15 5.20
CA ILE A 472 -17.01 -6.04 4.08
C ILE A 472 -17.63 -5.16 3.01
N VAL A 473 -17.14 -5.28 1.77
CA VAL A 473 -17.61 -4.51 0.61
C VAL A 473 -18.09 -5.49 -0.45
N ALA A 474 -19.38 -5.48 -0.75
CA ALA A 474 -19.91 -6.13 -1.95
C ALA A 474 -19.92 -5.15 -3.12
N VAL A 475 -19.63 -5.66 -4.31
CA VAL A 475 -19.63 -4.90 -5.56
C VAL A 475 -20.54 -5.62 -6.56
N ASP A 476 -21.51 -4.90 -7.13
CA ASP A 476 -22.52 -5.46 -8.03
C ASP A 476 -22.06 -5.53 -9.51
N ASN A 477 -22.96 -5.89 -10.42
CA ASN A 477 -22.69 -5.95 -11.86
C ASN A 477 -22.54 -4.57 -12.55
N ARG A 478 -22.89 -3.47 -11.88
CA ARG A 478 -22.64 -2.09 -12.32
C ARG A 478 -21.31 -1.56 -11.74
N GLY A 479 -20.70 -2.30 -10.83
CA GLY A 479 -19.54 -1.87 -10.07
C GLY A 479 -19.90 -0.86 -8.98
N TRP A 480 -21.14 -0.88 -8.48
CA TRP A 480 -21.58 -0.08 -7.34
C TRP A 480 -21.37 -0.87 -6.05
N SER A 481 -21.07 -0.17 -4.95
CA SER A 481 -20.69 -0.78 -3.67
C SER A 481 -21.86 -0.92 -2.70
N ARG A 482 -21.79 -1.92 -1.82
CA ARG A 482 -22.60 -2.02 -0.60
C ARG A 482 -21.70 -2.44 0.56
N TYR A 483 -21.85 -1.76 1.69
CA TYR A 483 -20.94 -1.82 2.84
C TYR A 483 -21.56 -2.55 4.03
N SER A 484 -20.75 -3.26 4.82
CA SER A 484 -21.12 -3.62 6.19
C SER A 484 -21.02 -2.40 7.12
N THR A 485 -21.48 -2.53 8.36
CA THR A 485 -20.93 -1.72 9.46
C THR A 485 -19.41 -1.92 9.56
N MET A 486 -18.69 -0.90 10.02
CA MET A 486 -17.24 -0.98 10.22
C MET A 486 -16.95 -1.53 11.62
N TRP A 487 -15.89 -2.32 11.75
CA TRP A 487 -15.44 -2.85 13.04
C TRP A 487 -13.92 -2.96 13.10
N ASN A 488 -13.37 -3.35 14.26
CA ASN A 488 -11.92 -3.43 14.49
C ASN A 488 -11.46 -4.77 15.08
N GLU A 489 -12.34 -5.53 15.76
CA GLU A 489 -12.02 -6.82 16.37
C GLU A 489 -13.26 -7.71 16.53
N GLY A 490 -13.10 -9.02 16.40
CA GLY A 490 -14.17 -10.02 16.52
C GLY A 490 -15.01 -10.20 15.25
N VAL A 491 -16.21 -10.78 15.42
CA VAL A 491 -17.08 -11.22 14.32
C VAL A 491 -18.00 -10.11 13.83
N ASN A 492 -17.99 -9.86 12.52
CA ASN A 492 -19.07 -9.16 11.83
C ASN A 492 -19.72 -10.06 10.77
N ARG A 493 -20.99 -9.80 10.44
CA ARG A 493 -21.84 -10.59 9.56
C ARG A 493 -22.47 -9.70 8.49
N PHE A 494 -22.39 -10.13 7.23
CA PHE A 494 -22.91 -9.40 6.07
C PHE A 494 -23.83 -10.32 5.25
N GLU A 495 -25.11 -9.99 5.15
CA GLU A 495 -26.06 -10.69 4.27
C GLU A 495 -25.77 -10.37 2.80
N LEU A 496 -25.78 -11.39 1.94
CA LEU A 496 -25.54 -11.28 0.50
C LEU A 496 -26.84 -10.98 -0.26
N ALA A 497 -26.75 -10.09 -1.24
CA ALA A 497 -27.86 -9.72 -2.12
C ALA A 497 -27.67 -10.37 -3.52
N PRO A 498 -28.74 -10.73 -4.25
CA PRO A 498 -28.64 -11.36 -5.59
C PRO A 498 -27.82 -10.56 -6.62
N GLU A 499 -27.77 -9.23 -6.46
CA GLU A 499 -27.01 -8.27 -7.26
C GLU A 499 -25.49 -8.29 -6.97
N ASP A 500 -25.03 -8.73 -5.79
CA ASP A 500 -23.60 -8.79 -5.43
C ASP A 500 -22.83 -9.74 -6.36
N LYS A 501 -21.67 -9.33 -6.89
CA LYS A 501 -20.85 -10.12 -7.84
C LYS A 501 -19.42 -10.36 -7.38
N GLU A 502 -18.79 -9.38 -6.74
CA GLU A 502 -17.47 -9.52 -6.13
C GLU A 502 -17.54 -9.07 -4.67
N ILE A 503 -17.01 -9.87 -3.73
CA ILE A 503 -16.96 -9.51 -2.30
C ILE A 503 -15.53 -9.24 -1.87
N TYR A 504 -15.35 -8.25 -1.02
CA TYR A 504 -14.06 -7.84 -0.48
C TYR A 504 -14.11 -7.59 1.02
N LEU A 505 -12.93 -7.59 1.62
CA LEU A 505 -12.66 -7.15 2.97
C LEU A 505 -11.60 -6.05 2.88
N ALA A 506 -11.99 -4.81 3.18
CA ALA A 506 -11.08 -3.67 3.30
C ALA A 506 -10.59 -3.58 4.75
N ILE A 507 -9.27 -3.45 4.95
CA ILE A 507 -8.61 -3.49 6.27
C ILE A 507 -7.56 -2.38 6.33
N ALA A 508 -7.84 -1.30 7.05
CA ALA A 508 -6.88 -0.25 7.37
C ALA A 508 -6.22 -0.49 8.73
N ALA A 509 -4.95 -0.11 8.89
CA ALA A 509 -4.35 0.06 10.22
C ALA A 509 -4.60 1.48 10.70
N THR A 510 -5.17 1.61 11.89
CA THR A 510 -5.67 2.88 12.42
C THR A 510 -5.38 2.94 13.92
N PRO A 511 -4.10 2.96 14.33
CA PRO A 511 -3.72 2.91 15.73
C PRO A 511 -4.33 4.09 16.51
N SER A 512 -4.71 3.82 17.76
CA SER A 512 -5.31 4.82 18.66
C SER A 512 -4.27 5.77 19.27
N VAL A 513 -3.03 5.75 18.78
CA VAL A 513 -1.94 6.66 19.11
C VAL A 513 -1.27 7.02 17.80
N TYR A 514 -1.34 8.30 17.40
CA TYR A 514 -0.68 8.76 16.20
C TYR A 514 0.82 9.00 16.44
N ARG A 515 1.66 8.40 15.58
CA ARG A 515 3.10 8.66 15.50
C ARG A 515 3.43 9.41 14.21
N PRO A 516 3.96 10.64 14.28
CA PRO A 516 4.61 11.27 13.12
C PRO A 516 5.76 10.40 12.61
N ILE A 517 5.84 10.24 11.29
CA ILE A 517 6.91 9.52 10.59
C ILE A 517 7.66 10.53 9.73
N ASN A 518 8.97 10.67 9.96
CA ASN A 518 9.83 11.57 9.20
C ASN A 518 10.12 11.00 7.80
N ILE A 519 10.69 11.82 6.91
CA ILE A 519 11.12 11.39 5.57
C ILE A 519 12.39 10.50 5.58
N ASP A 520 13.04 10.40 6.76
CA ASP A 520 14.32 9.74 7.05
C ASP A 520 14.25 8.78 8.28
N GLU A 521 13.07 8.21 8.59
CA GLU A 521 12.73 7.55 9.87
C GLU A 521 13.44 6.21 10.21
N ASP A 522 14.14 5.57 9.26
CA ASP A 522 14.59 4.16 9.31
C ASP A 522 13.44 3.12 9.38
N PHE A 523 13.46 2.15 8.46
CA PHE A 523 12.41 1.15 8.31
C PHE A 523 12.30 0.17 9.51
N HIS A 524 13.30 0.08 10.39
CA HIS A 524 13.20 -0.66 11.66
C HIS A 524 12.29 0.05 12.69
N ASN A 525 12.02 1.34 12.49
CA ASN A 525 11.16 2.15 13.35
C ASN A 525 9.71 2.20 12.87
N ILE A 526 9.48 2.04 11.56
CA ILE A 526 8.16 1.99 10.93
C ILE A 526 7.46 0.67 11.30
N MET A 527 6.26 0.75 11.89
CA MET A 527 5.51 -0.41 12.38
C MET A 527 4.59 -1.02 11.31
N LEU A 528 4.47 -2.35 11.34
CA LEU A 528 3.56 -3.14 10.53
C LEU A 528 2.44 -3.70 11.43
N TYR A 529 1.19 -3.66 10.98
CA TYR A 529 0.01 -4.06 11.76
C TYR A 529 -0.66 -5.31 11.15
N PRO A 530 -0.03 -6.50 11.24
CA PRO A 530 -0.58 -7.73 10.69
C PRO A 530 -1.84 -8.18 11.42
N TYR A 531 -2.63 -9.01 10.75
CA TYR A 531 -3.92 -9.49 11.24
C TYR A 531 -4.18 -10.93 10.82
N GLU A 532 -5.08 -11.58 11.56
CA GLU A 532 -5.67 -12.88 11.22
C GLU A 532 -7.19 -12.74 11.03
N VAL A 533 -7.75 -13.48 10.09
CA VAL A 533 -9.19 -13.58 9.86
C VAL A 533 -9.62 -15.03 9.73
N LYS A 534 -10.81 -15.35 10.22
CA LYS A 534 -11.55 -16.55 9.83
C LYS A 534 -12.82 -16.14 9.11
N VAL A 535 -13.04 -16.73 7.94
CA VAL A 535 -14.20 -16.46 7.09
C VAL A 535 -15.12 -17.68 7.08
N THR A 536 -16.43 -17.46 7.10
CA THR A 536 -17.46 -18.50 7.03
C THR A 536 -18.51 -18.09 5.99
N GLY A 537 -18.92 -19.00 5.09
CA GLY A 537 -19.78 -18.68 3.94
C GLY A 537 -19.00 -18.13 2.73
N ALA A 538 -17.68 -17.97 2.87
CA ALA A 538 -16.76 -17.60 1.81
C ALA A 538 -15.34 -18.04 2.17
N THR A 539 -14.47 -18.15 1.16
CA THR A 539 -13.01 -18.28 1.34
C THR A 539 -12.28 -17.06 0.76
N PRO A 540 -11.20 -16.56 1.37
CA PRO A 540 -10.30 -15.62 0.69
C PRO A 540 -9.81 -16.20 -0.63
N ILE A 541 -9.59 -15.33 -1.63
CA ILE A 541 -8.92 -15.75 -2.87
C ILE A 541 -7.57 -16.37 -2.54
N ARG A 542 -7.31 -17.57 -3.08
CA ARG A 542 -5.98 -18.20 -3.00
C ARG A 542 -5.03 -17.71 -4.11
N HIS A 543 -5.56 -16.92 -5.06
CA HIS A 543 -4.78 -16.40 -6.16
C HIS A 543 -5.22 -15.01 -6.64
N LEU A 544 -4.31 -14.29 -7.33
CA LEU A 544 -4.65 -13.02 -7.99
C LEU A 544 -5.69 -13.25 -9.12
N PRO A 545 -6.79 -12.45 -9.17
CA PRO A 545 -7.95 -12.77 -10.01
C PRO A 545 -7.76 -12.38 -11.49
N ASP A 546 -7.02 -11.30 -11.75
CA ASP A 546 -6.88 -10.67 -13.07
C ASP A 546 -6.17 -11.56 -14.10
N TYR A 547 -5.34 -12.49 -13.63
CA TYR A 547 -4.46 -13.32 -14.45
C TYR A 547 -4.92 -14.76 -14.65
N LEU A 548 -5.86 -15.25 -13.82
CA LEU A 548 -6.29 -16.66 -13.82
C LEU A 548 -7.72 -16.90 -14.31
N ASN A 549 -8.48 -15.85 -14.61
CA ASN A 549 -9.77 -15.96 -15.28
C ASN A 549 -9.68 -16.45 -16.75
N VAL A 550 -8.50 -16.92 -17.21
CA VAL A 550 -8.19 -17.38 -18.57
C VAL A 550 -8.92 -18.66 -19.01
N SER A 551 -9.56 -19.38 -18.09
CA SER A 551 -10.54 -20.42 -18.41
C SER A 551 -11.87 -19.86 -18.94
N HIS A 552 -12.22 -18.61 -18.55
CA HIS A 552 -13.41 -17.88 -19.01
C HIS A 552 -13.09 -16.77 -20.03
N LEU A 553 -11.88 -16.21 -20.03
CA LEU A 553 -11.46 -15.16 -20.94
C LEU A 553 -11.14 -15.71 -22.34
N PHE A 554 -12.00 -15.35 -23.30
CA PHE A 554 -11.71 -15.34 -24.75
C PHE A 554 -11.39 -16.68 -25.45
N GLY A 555 -11.80 -17.82 -24.89
CA GLY A 555 -11.84 -19.09 -25.63
C GLY A 555 -10.47 -19.61 -26.09
N ILE A 556 -9.43 -19.35 -25.30
CA ILE A 556 -8.06 -19.79 -25.55
C ILE A 556 -8.03 -21.32 -25.58
N MET A 557 -7.80 -21.91 -26.76
CA MET A 557 -7.69 -23.36 -26.89
C MET A 557 -6.37 -23.86 -26.29
N GLY A 558 -6.43 -24.85 -25.41
CA GLY A 558 -5.28 -25.47 -24.74
C GLY A 558 -5.61 -26.86 -24.22
N GLN A 559 -4.71 -27.41 -23.42
CA GLN A 559 -4.83 -28.73 -22.78
C GLN A 559 -4.06 -28.76 -21.45
N ALA A 560 -4.39 -29.73 -20.58
CA ALA A 560 -3.58 -30.04 -19.40
C ALA A 560 -2.18 -30.54 -19.79
N HIS A 561 -1.15 -30.15 -19.04
CA HIS A 561 0.20 -30.65 -19.21
C HIS A 561 0.32 -32.10 -18.68
N PRO A 562 0.96 -33.05 -19.41
CA PRO A 562 1.07 -34.44 -18.97
C PRO A 562 1.87 -34.61 -17.67
N ASN A 563 2.71 -33.63 -17.32
CA ASN A 563 3.44 -33.56 -16.06
C ASN A 563 2.92 -32.37 -15.23
N GLY A 564 2.12 -32.68 -14.19
CA GLY A 564 1.55 -31.72 -13.23
C GLY A 564 0.09 -31.32 -13.45
N GLY A 565 -0.45 -31.41 -14.67
CA GLY A 565 -1.87 -31.21 -14.98
C GLY A 565 -2.32 -29.78 -15.34
N GLY A 566 -1.50 -28.75 -15.09
CA GLY A 566 -1.87 -27.35 -15.35
C GLY A 566 -2.09 -26.99 -16.82
N PHE A 567 -2.77 -25.86 -17.07
CA PHE A 567 -3.24 -25.50 -18.42
C PHE A 567 -2.13 -24.93 -19.29
N VAL A 568 -1.98 -25.47 -20.50
CA VAL A 568 -1.08 -24.97 -21.55
C VAL A 568 -1.86 -24.63 -22.81
N ALA A 569 -1.84 -23.36 -23.22
CA ALA A 569 -2.47 -22.90 -24.46
C ALA A 569 -1.75 -23.47 -25.70
N ARG A 570 -2.52 -23.76 -26.77
CA ARG A 570 -2.03 -24.30 -28.05
C ARG A 570 -1.06 -23.37 -28.80
N THR A 571 -0.91 -22.13 -28.35
CA THR A 571 0.02 -21.11 -28.86
C THR A 571 1.34 -21.06 -28.10
N ALA A 572 1.36 -21.52 -26.85
CA ALA A 572 2.56 -21.66 -26.03
C ALA A 572 3.34 -22.93 -26.39
N ARG A 573 4.54 -23.10 -25.82
CA ARG A 573 5.39 -24.28 -25.97
C ARG A 573 5.95 -24.70 -24.63
N VAL A 574 5.57 -25.89 -24.17
CA VAL A 574 6.08 -26.51 -22.95
C VAL A 574 6.65 -27.87 -23.33
N GLU A 575 7.80 -28.24 -22.76
CA GLU A 575 8.44 -29.55 -22.96
C GLU A 575 7.94 -30.56 -21.91
N ASP A 576 7.80 -31.84 -22.28
CA ASP A 576 7.24 -32.89 -21.41
C ASP A 576 7.98 -33.06 -20.06
N THR A 577 9.24 -32.62 -19.97
CA THR A 577 10.08 -32.62 -18.77
C THR A 577 9.73 -31.54 -17.74
N VAL A 578 9.04 -30.47 -18.17
CA VAL A 578 8.59 -29.36 -17.31
C VAL A 578 7.47 -29.85 -16.41
N TYR A 579 7.46 -29.43 -15.14
CA TYR A 579 6.30 -29.59 -14.27
C TYR A 579 5.41 -28.35 -14.36
N VAL A 580 4.12 -28.52 -14.64
CA VAL A 580 3.11 -27.45 -14.61
C VAL A 580 1.97 -27.90 -13.70
N GLY A 581 1.93 -27.42 -12.46
CA GLY A 581 0.96 -27.86 -11.44
C GLY A 581 -0.49 -27.52 -11.79
N GLU A 582 -1.44 -28.22 -11.18
CA GLU A 582 -2.87 -28.23 -11.55
C GLU A 582 -3.53 -26.86 -11.74
N ASN A 583 -3.20 -25.86 -10.91
CA ASN A 583 -3.77 -24.50 -10.99
C ASN A 583 -2.84 -23.49 -11.72
N ALA A 584 -1.67 -23.91 -12.19
CA ALA A 584 -0.72 -23.08 -12.93
C ALA A 584 -1.09 -22.99 -14.41
N VAL A 585 -0.78 -21.84 -15.04
CA VAL A 585 -1.27 -21.53 -16.40
C VAL A 585 -0.18 -20.95 -17.30
N VAL A 586 0.01 -21.54 -18.48
CA VAL A 586 0.97 -21.10 -19.50
C VAL A 586 0.24 -20.76 -20.80
N PHE A 587 0.30 -19.49 -21.23
CA PHE A 587 -0.37 -19.04 -22.46
C PHE A 587 0.43 -18.01 -23.29
N GLY A 588 -0.23 -17.32 -24.22
CA GLY A 588 0.44 -16.46 -25.20
C GLY A 588 1.32 -17.28 -26.15
N SER A 589 2.50 -16.77 -26.46
CA SER A 589 3.60 -17.43 -27.19
C SER A 589 4.73 -17.92 -26.28
N ALA A 590 4.46 -18.08 -24.97
CA ALA A 590 5.45 -18.39 -23.94
C ALA A 590 6.17 -19.72 -24.20
N ARG A 591 7.37 -19.87 -23.63
CA ARG A 591 8.23 -21.05 -23.80
C ARG A 591 8.77 -21.54 -22.47
N VAL A 592 8.44 -22.77 -22.08
CA VAL A 592 8.96 -23.41 -20.88
C VAL A 592 9.68 -24.72 -21.26
N SER A 593 10.87 -24.94 -20.72
CA SER A 593 11.79 -25.99 -21.18
C SER A 593 12.71 -26.52 -20.08
N GLY A 594 13.35 -27.67 -20.29
CA GLY A 594 14.24 -28.30 -19.31
C GLY A 594 13.49 -28.90 -18.11
N ASN A 595 14.07 -28.77 -16.91
CA ASN A 595 13.52 -29.26 -15.64
C ASN A 595 12.68 -28.19 -14.91
N ALA A 596 12.34 -27.08 -15.58
CA ALA A 596 11.63 -25.96 -14.99
C ALA A 596 10.28 -26.38 -14.37
N ARG A 597 9.86 -25.65 -13.34
CA ARG A 597 8.61 -25.90 -12.60
C ARG A 597 7.76 -24.65 -12.55
N VAL A 598 6.49 -24.77 -12.92
CA VAL A 598 5.46 -23.74 -12.76
C VAL A 598 4.44 -24.31 -11.77
N GLU A 599 4.36 -23.74 -10.58
CA GLU A 599 3.71 -24.34 -9.40
C GLU A 599 2.62 -23.42 -8.83
N ASP A 600 1.84 -23.97 -7.90
CA ASP A 600 0.72 -23.29 -7.24
C ASP A 600 -0.24 -22.61 -8.24
N TYR A 601 -0.28 -21.29 -8.26
CA TYR A 601 -1.14 -20.45 -9.10
C TYR A 601 -0.32 -19.59 -10.08
N ALA A 602 0.93 -19.97 -10.34
CA ALA A 602 1.83 -19.19 -11.18
C ALA A 602 1.37 -19.11 -12.65
N VAL A 603 1.60 -17.95 -13.28
CA VAL A 603 1.15 -17.65 -14.64
C VAL A 603 2.33 -17.22 -15.53
N VAL A 604 2.49 -17.85 -16.69
CA VAL A 604 3.53 -17.51 -17.67
C VAL A 604 2.89 -17.18 -19.02
N MET A 605 3.10 -15.97 -19.54
CA MET A 605 2.35 -15.45 -20.70
C MET A 605 3.22 -14.69 -21.73
N ASP A 606 2.56 -14.09 -22.73
CA ASP A 606 3.16 -13.31 -23.82
C ASP A 606 4.32 -14.02 -24.53
N ALA A 607 5.53 -13.47 -24.56
CA ALA A 607 6.72 -14.10 -25.16
C ALA A 607 7.76 -14.52 -24.10
N ALA A 608 7.34 -14.66 -22.84
CA ALA A 608 8.18 -15.05 -21.71
C ALA A 608 8.84 -16.42 -21.91
N ARG A 609 9.98 -16.62 -21.23
CA ARG A 609 10.79 -17.85 -21.30
C ARG A 609 11.18 -18.32 -19.91
N VAL A 610 10.99 -19.59 -19.62
CA VAL A 610 11.41 -20.21 -18.36
C VAL A 610 12.18 -21.50 -18.69
N ARG A 611 13.38 -21.69 -18.15
CA ARG A 611 14.23 -22.83 -18.51
C ARG A 611 15.16 -23.31 -17.40
N ASP A 612 15.94 -24.33 -17.74
CA ASP A 612 16.93 -24.99 -16.89
C ASP A 612 16.27 -25.68 -15.68
N ASN A 613 16.48 -25.20 -14.46
CA ASN A 613 15.82 -25.68 -13.23
C ASN A 613 14.96 -24.59 -12.57
N ALA A 614 14.64 -23.50 -13.27
CA ALA A 614 13.92 -22.35 -12.70
C ALA A 614 12.51 -22.73 -12.18
N ILE A 615 12.10 -22.08 -11.09
CA ILE A 615 10.84 -22.35 -10.37
C ILE A 615 10.02 -21.07 -10.28
N ILE A 616 8.79 -21.11 -10.79
CA ILE A 616 7.80 -20.04 -10.69
C ILE A 616 6.66 -20.55 -9.81
N ALA A 617 6.39 -19.93 -8.67
CA ALA A 617 5.53 -20.48 -7.61
C ALA A 617 4.64 -19.43 -6.92
N GLY A 618 3.76 -19.88 -6.01
CA GLY A 618 2.76 -19.03 -5.38
C GLY A 618 1.89 -18.30 -6.41
N ASN A 619 1.85 -16.97 -6.30
CA ASN A 619 1.15 -16.05 -7.20
C ASN A 619 2.03 -15.37 -8.26
N ALA A 620 3.20 -15.94 -8.58
CA ALA A 620 4.14 -15.30 -9.48
C ALA A 620 3.62 -15.21 -10.94
N VAL A 621 3.86 -14.06 -11.58
CA VAL A 621 3.41 -13.77 -12.95
C VAL A 621 4.61 -13.33 -13.79
N VAL A 622 4.87 -14.06 -14.87
CA VAL A 622 6.01 -13.81 -15.78
C VAL A 622 5.48 -13.54 -17.20
N ARG A 623 5.72 -12.33 -17.70
CA ARG A 623 5.04 -11.81 -18.90
C ARG A 623 5.95 -11.02 -19.85
N ASP A 624 5.35 -10.38 -20.85
CA ASP A 624 5.99 -9.62 -21.94
C ASP A 624 7.09 -10.39 -22.70
N SER A 625 8.34 -10.29 -22.29
CA SER A 625 9.52 -10.93 -22.90
C SER A 625 10.58 -11.36 -21.87
N ALA A 626 10.17 -11.48 -20.61
CA ALA A 626 11.03 -11.86 -19.50
C ALA A 626 11.64 -13.27 -19.67
N ARG A 627 12.80 -13.51 -19.06
CA ARG A 627 13.51 -14.79 -19.07
C ARG A 627 13.89 -15.22 -17.67
N ILE A 628 13.52 -16.42 -17.26
CA ILE A 628 13.90 -17.01 -15.96
C ILE A 628 14.69 -18.30 -16.24
N GLU A 629 15.94 -18.35 -15.80
CA GLU A 629 16.95 -19.32 -16.24
C GLU A 629 17.77 -19.83 -15.03
N GLY A 630 18.66 -20.81 -15.20
CA GLY A 630 19.44 -21.36 -14.07
C GLY A 630 18.60 -22.10 -13.02
N ASN A 631 18.77 -21.78 -11.74
CA ASN A 631 18.06 -22.34 -10.58
C ASN A 631 17.11 -21.31 -9.91
N ALA A 632 16.77 -20.22 -10.61
CA ALA A 632 16.12 -19.06 -10.01
C ALA A 632 14.71 -19.37 -9.50
N LEU A 633 14.32 -18.71 -8.41
CA LEU A 633 13.00 -18.81 -7.77
C LEU A 633 12.25 -17.47 -7.88
N VAL A 634 11.09 -17.47 -8.52
CA VAL A 634 10.14 -16.35 -8.51
C VAL A 634 8.87 -16.80 -7.81
N ARG A 635 8.54 -16.21 -6.66
CA ARG A 635 7.39 -16.59 -5.84
C ARG A 635 6.58 -15.35 -5.46
N ASP A 636 5.26 -15.39 -5.67
CA ASP A 636 4.36 -14.28 -5.28
C ASP A 636 4.74 -12.89 -5.85
N ALA A 637 5.40 -12.82 -7.02
CA ALA A 637 5.99 -11.60 -7.60
C ALA A 637 5.72 -11.43 -9.12
N LEU A 638 5.79 -10.20 -9.63
CA LEU A 638 5.43 -9.84 -11.02
C LEU A 638 6.66 -9.38 -11.83
N VAL A 639 7.00 -10.13 -12.88
CA VAL A 639 8.15 -9.89 -13.76
C VAL A 639 7.67 -9.58 -15.18
N ARG A 640 7.94 -8.36 -15.67
CA ARG A 640 7.53 -7.87 -17.00
C ARG A 640 8.69 -7.23 -17.79
N GLY A 641 8.42 -6.71 -18.98
CA GLY A 641 9.43 -6.12 -19.87
C GLY A 641 10.41 -7.13 -20.51
N GLN A 642 11.65 -6.71 -20.72
CA GLN A 642 12.76 -7.48 -21.31
C GLN A 642 13.83 -7.84 -20.27
N VAL A 643 13.39 -8.30 -19.10
CA VAL A 643 14.24 -8.70 -17.96
C VAL A 643 14.78 -10.12 -18.13
N THR A 644 15.98 -10.40 -17.62
CA THR A 644 16.50 -11.77 -17.42
C THR A 644 16.86 -12.00 -15.97
N ILE A 645 16.41 -13.11 -15.39
CA ILE A 645 16.73 -13.57 -14.03
C ILE A 645 17.42 -14.94 -14.14
N SER A 646 18.59 -15.14 -13.54
CA SER A 646 19.31 -16.42 -13.62
C SER A 646 20.09 -16.84 -12.37
N ASP A 647 20.77 -17.99 -12.49
CA ASP A 647 21.60 -18.60 -11.45
C ASP A 647 20.75 -18.92 -10.21
N SER A 648 21.17 -18.56 -8.99
CA SER A 648 20.45 -18.87 -7.74
C SER A 648 19.61 -17.72 -7.19
N ALA A 649 19.18 -16.77 -8.04
CA ALA A 649 18.43 -15.58 -7.61
C ALA A 649 17.03 -15.91 -7.05
N ARG A 650 16.59 -15.15 -6.02
CA ARG A 650 15.24 -15.22 -5.41
C ARG A 650 14.51 -13.89 -5.57
N VAL A 651 13.26 -13.92 -6.04
CA VAL A 651 12.36 -12.75 -6.12
C VAL A 651 11.02 -13.11 -5.48
N LEU A 652 10.66 -12.41 -4.42
CA LEU A 652 9.62 -12.84 -3.48
C LEU A 652 8.58 -11.74 -3.20
N ASP A 653 7.47 -12.14 -2.58
CA ASP A 653 6.60 -11.32 -1.73
C ASP A 653 6.20 -9.94 -2.31
N GLY A 654 5.65 -9.94 -3.53
CA GLY A 654 5.06 -8.74 -4.15
C GLY A 654 6.05 -7.79 -4.84
N ILE A 655 7.29 -8.20 -5.08
CA ILE A 655 8.24 -7.43 -5.92
C ILE A 655 7.75 -7.29 -7.37
N TYR A 656 8.00 -6.13 -7.96
CA TYR A 656 7.70 -5.77 -9.34
C TYR A 656 9.00 -5.50 -10.12
N VAL A 657 9.17 -6.11 -11.31
CA VAL A 657 10.40 -5.97 -12.11
C VAL A 657 10.09 -5.62 -13.57
N GLU A 658 10.75 -4.58 -14.10
CA GLU A 658 10.50 -4.00 -15.43
C GLU A 658 11.77 -3.46 -16.11
N GLY A 659 11.69 -3.23 -17.43
CA GLY A 659 12.71 -2.56 -18.23
C GLY A 659 13.51 -3.51 -19.11
N SER A 660 14.82 -3.26 -19.22
CA SER A 660 15.75 -3.98 -20.09
C SER A 660 17.11 -4.23 -19.40
N GLY A 661 17.15 -5.26 -18.54
CA GLY A 661 18.31 -5.56 -17.67
C GLY A 661 18.41 -7.02 -17.21
N TYR A 662 19.44 -7.31 -16.42
CA TYR A 662 19.80 -8.64 -15.89
C TYR A 662 19.79 -8.67 -14.34
N VAL A 663 19.39 -9.80 -13.75
CA VAL A 663 19.50 -10.09 -12.30
C VAL A 663 20.03 -11.53 -12.13
N ASN A 664 21.26 -11.67 -11.65
CA ASN A 664 22.05 -12.91 -11.75
C ASN A 664 22.68 -13.29 -10.40
N GLY A 665 23.27 -14.48 -10.33
CA GLY A 665 24.29 -14.88 -9.35
C GLY A 665 24.22 -14.33 -7.93
N ASN A 666 23.14 -14.61 -7.17
CA ASN A 666 23.00 -14.53 -5.70
C ASN A 666 22.14 -13.40 -5.05
N ALA A 667 21.32 -12.65 -5.80
CA ALA A 667 20.37 -11.67 -5.19
C ALA A 667 19.14 -12.33 -4.51
N THR A 668 18.52 -11.65 -3.53
CA THR A 668 17.25 -12.03 -2.86
C THR A 668 16.41 -10.79 -2.53
N LEU A 669 15.38 -10.48 -3.31
CA LEU A 669 14.58 -9.24 -3.15
C LEU A 669 13.22 -9.53 -2.49
N LYS A 670 12.81 -8.74 -1.46
CA LYS A 670 11.60 -8.97 -0.65
C LYS A 670 10.86 -7.65 -0.36
N GLY A 671 9.75 -7.45 -1.07
CA GLY A 671 8.98 -6.20 -1.13
C GLY A 671 7.60 -6.28 -0.45
N ARG A 672 6.57 -5.54 -0.90
CA ARG A 672 6.41 -4.71 -2.13
C ARG A 672 7.56 -3.73 -2.42
N GLY A 673 7.87 -3.56 -3.71
CA GLY A 673 8.92 -2.69 -4.25
C GLY A 673 9.12 -2.89 -5.75
N TYR A 674 9.80 -1.96 -6.42
CA TYR A 674 9.81 -1.82 -7.89
C TYR A 674 11.22 -1.64 -8.45
N VAL A 675 11.60 -2.40 -9.49
CA VAL A 675 12.94 -2.31 -10.11
C VAL A 675 12.82 -2.08 -11.62
N GLN A 676 13.30 -0.93 -12.10
CA GLN A 676 13.24 -0.51 -13.51
C GLN A 676 14.64 -0.35 -14.13
N THR A 677 14.84 -0.76 -15.38
CA THR A 677 16.18 -0.81 -16.00
C THR A 677 16.28 -0.18 -17.40
N SER A 678 16.43 1.15 -17.43
CA SER A 678 16.87 2.02 -18.55
C SER A 678 16.04 2.06 -19.85
N PHE A 679 16.11 3.20 -20.56
CA PHE A 679 15.45 3.39 -21.87
C PHE A 679 16.41 3.41 -23.08
N SER A 680 17.75 3.41 -22.91
CA SER A 680 18.67 3.37 -24.06
C SER A 680 20.04 2.68 -23.81
N THR A 681 20.09 1.40 -24.19
CA THR A 681 21.22 0.79 -24.91
C THR A 681 22.66 0.84 -24.33
N SER A 682 22.87 0.65 -23.03
CA SER A 682 23.93 -0.29 -22.56
C SER A 682 23.96 -0.56 -21.05
N ARG A 683 23.83 -1.85 -20.69
CA ARG A 683 24.16 -2.49 -19.39
C ARG A 683 23.37 -2.04 -18.14
N ALA A 684 22.50 -2.93 -17.65
CA ALA A 684 21.97 -2.95 -16.30
C ALA A 684 22.05 -4.37 -15.74
N THR A 685 22.57 -4.54 -14.51
CA THR A 685 22.87 -5.84 -13.88
C THR A 685 22.66 -5.72 -12.37
N ILE A 686 22.14 -6.73 -11.67
CA ILE A 686 22.38 -6.92 -10.23
C ILE A 686 22.91 -8.34 -10.03
N SER A 687 23.90 -8.53 -9.16
CA SER A 687 24.35 -9.87 -8.75
C SER A 687 24.94 -9.89 -7.34
N GLY A 688 25.42 -11.04 -6.89
CA GLY A 688 25.93 -11.25 -5.53
C GLY A 688 24.87 -11.06 -4.45
N ASP A 689 25.29 -11.28 -3.20
CA ASP A 689 24.43 -11.26 -2.02
C ASP A 689 23.89 -9.86 -1.72
N THR A 690 22.74 -9.57 -2.35
CA THR A 690 22.04 -8.29 -2.31
C THR A 690 20.60 -8.52 -1.88
N ILE A 691 20.13 -7.79 -0.88
CA ILE A 691 18.73 -7.77 -0.45
C ILE A 691 18.17 -6.35 -0.55
N ILE A 692 16.90 -6.22 -0.94
CA ILE A 692 16.18 -4.94 -0.97
C ILE A 692 14.91 -5.08 -0.15
N GLY A 693 14.75 -4.14 0.79
CA GLY A 693 13.61 -4.00 1.68
C GLY A 693 12.53 -3.08 1.10
N PHE A 694 11.79 -2.39 1.98
CA PHE A 694 10.50 -1.82 1.59
C PHE A 694 10.56 -0.63 0.61
N ASN A 695 10.12 -0.96 -0.61
CA ASN A 695 9.53 -0.05 -1.61
C ASN A 695 10.46 0.81 -2.49
N SER A 696 11.65 0.30 -2.81
CA SER A 696 12.60 0.89 -3.78
C SER A 696 12.06 1.20 -5.19
N ALA A 697 12.82 2.05 -5.91
CA ALA A 697 12.78 2.34 -7.34
C ALA A 697 14.21 2.33 -7.95
N PHE A 698 14.37 2.53 -9.28
CA PHE A 698 15.70 2.73 -9.90
C PHE A 698 15.62 3.51 -11.23
N SER A 699 16.41 4.57 -11.38
CA SER A 699 16.51 5.37 -12.62
C SER A 699 17.97 5.77 -12.92
N PRO A 700 18.54 5.45 -14.09
CA PRO A 700 20.00 5.43 -14.24
C PRO A 700 20.62 6.66 -14.92
N TRP A 701 21.49 7.38 -14.19
CA TRP A 701 22.46 8.34 -14.75
C TRP A 701 23.94 7.94 -14.54
N THR A 702 24.18 6.62 -14.57
CA THR A 702 25.46 5.85 -14.76
C THR A 702 26.28 5.39 -13.53
N THR A 703 26.47 4.05 -13.44
CA THR A 703 27.43 3.24 -12.63
C THR A 703 27.45 3.42 -11.09
N GLU A 704 27.42 2.38 -10.24
CA GLU A 704 27.55 0.91 -10.43
C GLU A 704 26.31 0.17 -9.86
N PRO A 705 25.76 -0.87 -10.52
CA PRO A 705 24.59 -1.59 -9.99
C PRO A 705 25.00 -2.90 -9.26
N ILE A 706 24.34 -3.17 -8.12
CA ILE A 706 24.92 -3.83 -6.93
C ILE A 706 25.54 -5.23 -7.16
N THR A 707 26.63 -5.50 -6.43
CA THR A 707 27.33 -6.80 -6.38
C THR A 707 27.46 -7.48 -5.00
N THR A 708 27.10 -6.81 -3.90
CA THR A 708 26.71 -7.36 -2.56
C THR A 708 26.21 -6.19 -1.68
N GLY A 709 25.16 -6.33 -0.87
CA GLY A 709 24.72 -5.32 0.11
C GLY A 709 23.27 -5.45 0.59
N ILE A 710 22.76 -4.36 1.17
CA ILE A 710 21.34 -4.08 1.40
C ILE A 710 21.04 -2.71 0.75
N TYR A 711 19.82 -2.45 0.25
CA TYR A 711 19.42 -1.09 -0.15
C TYR A 711 17.89 -0.87 -0.03
N VAL A 712 17.50 0.38 0.25
CA VAL A 712 16.10 0.87 0.26
C VAL A 712 16.08 2.35 -0.15
N ASP A 713 15.06 2.76 -0.90
CA ASP A 713 14.80 4.14 -1.33
C ASP A 713 13.26 4.37 -1.44
N LEU A 714 12.73 5.58 -1.65
CA LEU A 714 13.29 6.93 -1.55
C LEU A 714 12.83 7.59 -0.23
N THR A 715 13.62 8.36 0.51
CA THR A 715 15.09 8.46 0.60
C THR A 715 15.52 8.26 2.07
N GLU A 716 15.04 7.17 2.68
CA GLU A 716 15.51 6.67 3.99
C GLU A 716 16.85 5.94 3.79
N ASP A 717 17.90 6.70 3.49
CA ASP A 717 19.19 6.16 3.05
C ASP A 717 19.94 5.40 4.17
N GLU A 718 20.26 4.13 3.90
CA GLU A 718 21.61 3.64 4.20
C GLU A 718 22.10 2.70 3.07
N GLU A 719 23.10 3.15 2.32
CA GLU A 719 24.07 2.26 1.66
C GLU A 719 25.25 2.04 2.62
N ASP A 720 25.64 0.78 2.88
CA ASP A 720 27.07 0.45 2.94
C ASP A 720 27.41 -0.64 1.94
N SER A 721 28.13 -0.24 0.90
CA SER A 721 28.66 -1.16 -0.09
C SER A 721 30.04 -1.66 0.33
N ARG A 722 30.13 -2.99 0.51
CA ARG A 722 31.33 -3.81 0.80
C ARG A 722 31.59 -4.19 2.27
N GLY A 723 30.54 -4.28 3.08
CA GLY A 723 30.53 -5.02 4.34
C GLY A 723 29.35 -6.00 4.43
N SER A 724 29.47 -7.23 3.90
CA SER A 724 28.40 -8.23 4.10
C SER A 724 28.19 -8.51 5.60
N ALA A 725 26.95 -8.62 6.06
CA ALA A 725 26.59 -9.05 7.42
C ALA A 725 26.87 -10.56 7.66
N ASN A 726 28.05 -11.05 7.21
CA ASN A 726 28.45 -12.46 7.12
C ASN A 726 27.34 -13.38 6.55
N PHE A 727 26.57 -12.86 5.58
CA PHE A 727 25.46 -13.55 4.91
C PHE A 727 24.30 -13.94 5.84
N VAL A 728 24.20 -13.34 7.04
CA VAL A 728 22.99 -13.37 7.88
C VAL A 728 21.79 -12.90 7.04
N TYR A 729 20.66 -13.58 7.22
CA TYR A 729 19.36 -13.31 6.61
C TYR A 729 18.25 -13.10 7.65
N ALA A 730 18.40 -13.61 8.86
CA ALA A 730 17.59 -13.21 10.00
C ALA A 730 18.45 -13.27 11.26
N HIS A 731 18.32 -12.28 12.14
CA HIS A 731 18.94 -12.27 13.47
C HIS A 731 17.93 -11.73 14.48
N TRP A 732 17.60 -12.57 15.45
CA TRP A 732 16.80 -12.18 16.60
C TRP A 732 17.72 -12.15 17.82
N ASP A 733 18.03 -10.94 18.30
CA ASP A 733 18.93 -10.67 19.42
C ASP A 733 18.19 -10.51 20.77
N PHE A 734 16.85 -10.55 20.72
CA PHE A 734 15.93 -10.39 21.85
C PHE A 734 16.07 -9.05 22.62
N ALA A 735 16.81 -8.06 22.10
CA ALA A 735 17.08 -6.79 22.77
C ALA A 735 15.88 -5.82 22.76
N ARG A 736 14.97 -5.98 21.79
CA ARG A 736 13.70 -5.24 21.66
C ARG A 736 12.51 -6.13 22.10
N PRO A 737 12.21 -6.24 23.41
CA PRO A 737 11.13 -7.09 23.92
C PRO A 737 9.75 -6.59 23.48
N ASN A 738 8.83 -7.51 23.23
CA ASN A 738 7.46 -7.25 22.80
C ASN A 738 6.53 -8.43 23.16
N GLU A 739 5.21 -8.23 23.19
CA GLU A 739 4.26 -9.28 23.60
C GLU A 739 3.72 -10.13 22.42
N ALA A 740 3.79 -9.61 21.19
CA ALA A 740 3.21 -10.24 20.00
C ALA A 740 4.24 -10.56 18.89
N VAL A 741 5.37 -9.84 18.85
CA VAL A 741 6.37 -9.90 17.76
C VAL A 741 7.77 -10.21 18.30
N LEU A 742 8.55 -11.00 17.57
CA LEU A 742 9.99 -11.15 17.75
C LEU A 742 10.70 -10.40 16.61
N PHE A 743 11.14 -9.17 16.86
CA PHE A 743 11.75 -8.32 15.84
C PHE A 743 13.09 -8.88 15.34
N ASP A 744 13.23 -8.95 14.02
CA ASP A 744 14.48 -9.21 13.30
C ASP A 744 15.29 -7.92 13.16
N THR A 745 16.61 -8.01 13.34
CA THR A 745 17.53 -6.86 13.35
C THR A 745 18.10 -6.50 11.99
N VAL A 746 17.70 -7.19 10.90
CA VAL A 746 18.37 -7.06 9.59
C VAL A 746 17.43 -6.87 8.39
N TYR A 747 16.31 -7.60 8.28
CA TYR A 747 15.49 -7.65 7.05
C TYR A 747 13.96 -7.73 7.26
N ARG A 748 13.46 -7.43 8.46
CA ARG A 748 12.03 -7.61 8.84
C ARG A 748 11.51 -9.04 8.66
N ASN A 749 12.38 -10.02 8.91
CA ASN A 749 11.97 -11.41 9.12
C ASN A 749 11.41 -11.63 10.53
N ASP A 750 10.52 -10.74 10.97
CA ASP A 750 9.96 -10.74 12.33
C ASP A 750 9.12 -12.01 12.58
N GLY A 751 9.26 -12.59 13.76
CA GLY A 751 8.48 -13.75 14.20
C GLY A 751 7.19 -13.36 14.92
N LEU A 752 6.15 -14.21 14.84
CA LEU A 752 4.91 -14.05 15.62
C LEU A 752 4.98 -14.88 16.91
N LEU A 753 4.76 -14.25 18.05
CA LEU A 753 4.77 -14.88 19.37
C LEU A 753 3.43 -15.54 19.69
N ARG A 754 3.47 -16.74 20.29
CA ARG A 754 2.28 -17.54 20.63
C ARG A 754 2.35 -18.03 22.07
N GLY A 755 1.21 -18.05 22.77
CA GLY A 755 1.11 -18.46 24.19
C GLY A 755 1.55 -17.40 25.22
N THR A 756 1.68 -16.13 24.82
CA THR A 756 2.30 -15.04 25.62
C THR A 756 3.67 -15.40 26.22
N PRO A 757 4.70 -15.67 25.38
CA PRO A 757 6.08 -15.88 25.83
C PRO A 757 6.61 -14.70 26.64
N LYS A 758 7.69 -14.91 27.40
CA LYS A 758 8.23 -13.86 28.27
C LYS A 758 9.64 -13.46 27.91
N PHE A 759 9.86 -12.17 27.71
CA PHE A 759 11.18 -11.58 27.77
C PHE A 759 11.58 -11.40 29.25
N THR A 760 12.77 -11.85 29.60
CA THR A 760 13.32 -11.81 30.97
C THR A 760 14.83 -11.60 30.93
N THR A 761 15.50 -11.58 32.08
CA THR A 761 16.97 -11.46 32.15
C THR A 761 17.64 -12.65 32.81
N ASP A 762 18.72 -13.15 32.20
CA ASP A 762 19.59 -14.17 32.81
C ASP A 762 21.04 -13.66 32.86
N GLY A 763 21.47 -13.20 34.04
CA GLY A 763 22.75 -12.54 34.23
C GLY A 763 22.78 -11.16 33.56
N SER A 764 23.44 -11.08 32.40
CA SER A 764 23.56 -9.86 31.58
C SER A 764 22.80 -9.93 30.26
N ARG A 765 22.02 -10.99 30.05
CA ARG A 765 21.27 -11.28 28.82
C ARG A 765 19.84 -10.78 28.92
N THR A 766 19.27 -10.34 27.80
CA THR A 766 17.81 -10.25 27.61
C THR A 766 17.42 -11.49 26.81
N VAL A 767 16.48 -12.29 27.32
CA VAL A 767 16.20 -13.64 26.78
C VAL A 767 14.71 -13.89 26.62
N LEU A 768 14.35 -14.61 25.55
CA LEU A 768 13.00 -15.15 25.37
C LEU A 768 12.88 -16.48 26.11
N GLU A 769 12.03 -16.53 27.13
CA GLU A 769 11.69 -17.73 27.89
C GLU A 769 10.39 -18.37 27.38
N LEU A 770 10.46 -19.67 27.08
CA LEU A 770 9.32 -20.51 26.70
C LEU A 770 9.03 -21.51 27.82
N ASN A 771 7.75 -21.63 28.19
CA ASN A 771 7.31 -22.44 29.32
C ASN A 771 7.39 -23.97 29.11
N GLY A 772 7.45 -24.46 27.87
CA GLY A 772 7.39 -25.89 27.55
C GLY A 772 5.99 -26.51 27.61
N ALA A 773 4.92 -25.71 27.46
CA ALA A 773 3.53 -26.16 27.49
C ALA A 773 2.69 -25.66 26.30
N ASP A 774 2.80 -24.36 25.95
CA ASP A 774 2.00 -23.72 24.89
C ASP A 774 2.70 -22.51 24.23
N GLN A 775 3.94 -22.20 24.62
CA GLN A 775 4.69 -21.03 24.15
C GLN A 775 5.70 -21.36 23.05
N TYR A 776 5.69 -20.56 21.98
CA TYR A 776 6.55 -20.74 20.80
C TYR A 776 6.56 -19.47 19.91
N VAL A 777 7.40 -19.50 18.87
CA VAL A 777 7.46 -18.48 17.81
C VAL A 777 7.12 -19.13 16.46
N LEU A 778 6.28 -18.47 15.66
CA LEU A 778 6.02 -18.77 14.26
C LEU A 778 6.86 -17.84 13.38
N LEU A 779 7.60 -18.39 12.41
CA LEU A 779 8.49 -17.68 11.50
C LEU A 779 8.03 -17.81 10.04
N GLY A 780 8.48 -16.89 9.19
CA GLY A 780 8.21 -16.88 7.75
C GLY A 780 8.67 -18.17 7.03
N LYS A 781 7.92 -18.57 5.99
CA LYS A 781 8.17 -19.76 5.14
C LYS A 781 9.51 -19.70 4.39
N ASP A 782 10.03 -18.50 4.19
CA ASP A 782 11.19 -18.13 3.39
C ASP A 782 12.54 -18.24 4.11
N ILE A 783 12.54 -18.39 5.45
CA ILE A 783 13.72 -18.63 6.29
C ILE A 783 14.56 -19.82 5.82
N THR A 784 13.94 -20.87 5.27
CA THR A 784 14.62 -22.08 4.82
C THR A 784 14.82 -22.20 3.31
N GLU A 785 14.47 -21.19 2.50
CA GLU A 785 14.54 -21.25 1.03
C GLU A 785 15.98 -21.18 0.45
N PHE A 786 17.01 -21.53 1.24
CA PHE A 786 18.43 -21.54 0.88
C PHE A 786 18.99 -22.94 0.63
N ALA A 787 19.90 -23.06 -0.35
CA ALA A 787 20.57 -24.32 -0.67
C ALA A 787 21.67 -24.65 0.35
N ASP A 788 22.50 -23.67 0.68
CA ASP A 788 23.53 -23.74 1.72
C ASP A 788 23.21 -22.70 2.81
N VAL A 789 23.15 -23.12 4.07
CA VAL A 789 22.69 -22.31 5.21
C VAL A 789 23.41 -22.70 6.49
N GLU A 790 23.71 -21.72 7.35
CA GLU A 790 24.16 -21.89 8.73
C GLU A 790 23.07 -21.37 9.67
N ILE A 791 22.75 -22.14 10.71
CA ILE A 791 21.79 -21.77 11.75
C ILE A 791 22.53 -21.77 13.08
N GLU A 792 22.68 -20.60 13.70
CA GLU A 792 23.32 -20.39 15.01
C GLU A 792 22.25 -20.13 16.08
N LEU A 793 22.36 -20.82 17.22
CA LEU A 793 21.35 -20.85 18.28
C LEU A 793 22.04 -20.84 19.66
N THR A 794 21.98 -19.73 20.39
CA THR A 794 22.37 -19.69 21.80
C THR A 794 21.14 -19.92 22.69
N VAL A 795 21.11 -21.08 23.34
CA VAL A 795 19.93 -21.57 24.09
C VAL A 795 20.30 -22.20 25.42
N LYS A 796 19.34 -22.23 26.35
CA LYS A 796 19.44 -22.86 27.67
C LYS A 796 18.21 -23.70 27.93
N TRP A 797 18.37 -25.02 27.85
CA TRP A 797 17.29 -25.99 28.05
C TRP A 797 17.06 -26.26 29.54
N PHE A 798 15.82 -26.15 30.02
CA PHE A 798 15.46 -26.42 31.42
C PHE A 798 15.23 -27.90 31.72
N GLY A 799 15.19 -28.77 30.71
CA GLY A 799 14.89 -30.19 30.83
C GLY A 799 13.43 -30.52 30.47
N GLY A 800 12.89 -31.56 31.10
CA GLY A 800 11.55 -32.08 30.82
C GLY A 800 11.57 -33.29 29.88
N ASP A 801 10.46 -33.52 29.18
CA ASP A 801 10.28 -34.69 28.31
C ASP A 801 11.16 -34.66 27.07
N HIS A 802 11.33 -35.84 26.45
CA HIS A 802 12.07 -36.00 25.21
C HIS A 802 11.23 -35.56 23.99
N GLY A 803 11.89 -35.21 22.89
CA GLY A 803 11.24 -34.86 21.62
C GLY A 803 10.92 -33.37 21.43
N GLN A 804 10.99 -32.55 22.49
CA GLN A 804 10.89 -31.08 22.45
C GLN A 804 11.73 -30.49 21.31
N ARG A 805 11.32 -29.34 20.76
CA ARG A 805 11.98 -28.75 19.59
C ARG A 805 12.62 -27.41 19.90
N ILE A 806 13.92 -27.30 19.63
CA ILE A 806 14.61 -26.00 19.60
C ILE A 806 14.13 -25.24 18.35
N PHE A 807 14.05 -25.94 17.22
CA PHE A 807 13.28 -25.54 16.04
C PHE A 807 12.66 -26.77 15.35
N ASP A 808 11.61 -26.52 14.58
CA ASP A 808 11.00 -27.47 13.63
C ASP A 808 10.53 -26.68 12.39
N PHE A 809 11.18 -26.93 11.26
CA PHE A 809 11.01 -26.21 10.00
C PHE A 809 10.49 -27.19 8.94
N SER A 810 9.18 -27.21 8.73
CA SER A 810 8.49 -28.34 8.11
C SER A 810 7.37 -27.94 7.15
N ARG A 811 7.13 -28.79 6.16
CA ARG A 811 5.99 -28.73 5.23
C ARG A 811 4.87 -29.66 5.68
N ASP A 812 5.25 -30.87 6.07
CA ASP A 812 4.42 -31.93 6.61
C ASP A 812 5.32 -33.04 7.21
N GLU A 813 4.72 -34.12 7.71
CA GLU A 813 5.41 -35.26 8.34
C GLU A 813 6.44 -35.98 7.44
N ASN A 814 6.39 -35.80 6.12
CA ASN A 814 7.29 -36.43 5.14
C ASN A 814 8.37 -35.47 4.62
N GLN A 815 8.30 -34.18 4.95
CA GLN A 815 9.21 -33.16 4.41
C GLN A 815 9.43 -32.01 5.42
N GLY A 816 10.63 -31.97 6.00
CA GLY A 816 11.00 -30.97 7.03
C GLY A 816 12.30 -31.28 7.77
N MET A 817 12.75 -30.38 8.64
CA MET A 817 13.96 -30.52 9.46
C MET A 817 13.74 -30.03 10.89
N TYR A 818 14.35 -30.69 11.87
CA TYR A 818 14.20 -30.34 13.29
C TYR A 818 15.48 -30.53 14.10
N LEU A 819 15.54 -29.85 15.25
CA LEU A 819 16.56 -30.04 16.28
C LEU A 819 15.90 -30.24 17.66
N THR A 820 16.24 -31.33 18.34
CA THR A 820 15.71 -31.66 19.68
C THR A 820 16.83 -31.77 20.71
N PRO A 821 16.69 -31.21 21.93
CA PRO A 821 17.74 -31.23 22.95
C PRO A 821 17.96 -32.64 23.52
N SER A 822 16.94 -33.51 23.42
CA SER A 822 16.94 -34.90 23.85
C SER A 822 15.87 -35.69 23.10
N ASN A 823 16.28 -36.62 22.24
CA ASN A 823 15.42 -37.66 21.66
C ASN A 823 15.08 -38.75 22.71
N ALA A 824 14.32 -39.77 22.30
CA ALA A 824 13.87 -40.87 23.17
C ALA A 824 15.02 -41.70 23.80
N ASP A 825 16.21 -41.67 23.21
CA ASP A 825 17.44 -42.31 23.70
C ASP A 825 18.22 -41.43 24.72
N GLY A 826 17.74 -40.23 25.03
CA GLY A 826 18.42 -39.27 25.90
C GLY A 826 19.56 -38.51 25.22
N LYS A 827 19.47 -38.24 23.91
CA LYS A 827 20.55 -37.68 23.08
C LYS A 827 20.08 -36.48 22.26
N LEU A 828 20.94 -35.47 22.11
CA LEU A 828 20.78 -34.40 21.12
C LEU A 828 20.60 -35.02 19.73
N GLU A 829 19.61 -34.57 18.98
CA GLU A 829 19.34 -35.07 17.63
C GLU A 829 18.94 -33.94 16.68
N TYR A 830 19.63 -33.86 15.55
CA TYR A 830 19.17 -33.18 14.34
C TYR A 830 18.64 -34.22 13.36
N ALA A 831 17.56 -33.88 12.66
CA ALA A 831 17.04 -34.69 11.56
C ALA A 831 16.53 -33.82 10.42
N ILE A 832 16.63 -34.35 9.20
CA ILE A 832 16.01 -33.82 7.99
C ILE A 832 15.34 -34.97 7.24
N THR A 833 14.12 -34.75 6.79
CA THR A 833 13.31 -35.72 6.03
C THR A 833 12.91 -35.09 4.71
N THR A 834 13.07 -35.82 3.62
CA THR A 834 12.60 -35.40 2.28
C THR A 834 12.00 -36.62 1.58
N GLU A 835 10.81 -36.47 0.99
CA GLU A 835 10.03 -37.55 0.37
C GLU A 835 9.87 -38.79 1.29
N GLY A 836 9.76 -38.56 2.60
CA GLY A 836 9.64 -39.61 3.63
C GLY A 836 10.95 -40.31 4.02
N ALA A 837 12.10 -39.94 3.42
CA ALA A 837 13.41 -40.47 3.77
C ALA A 837 14.14 -39.54 4.75
N THR A 838 14.40 -40.02 5.98
CA THR A 838 15.06 -39.24 7.04
C THR A 838 16.57 -39.53 7.15
N GLN A 839 17.39 -38.48 7.17
CA GLN A 839 18.79 -38.52 7.60
C GLN A 839 18.95 -37.80 8.95
N LYS A 840 19.90 -38.24 9.79
CA LYS A 840 20.05 -37.76 11.18
C LYS A 840 21.50 -37.57 11.62
N ILE A 841 21.72 -36.62 12.53
CA ILE A 841 22.91 -36.51 13.37
C ILE A 841 22.47 -36.73 14.82
N VAL A 842 23.00 -37.75 15.49
CA VAL A 842 22.64 -38.09 16.87
C VAL A 842 23.88 -38.02 17.75
N GLY A 843 23.85 -37.16 18.78
CA GLY A 843 24.94 -36.97 19.72
C GLY A 843 25.09 -38.11 20.74
N THR A 844 26.14 -38.02 21.56
CA THR A 844 26.43 -39.01 22.61
C THR A 844 25.64 -38.79 23.91
N LYS A 845 25.04 -37.61 24.08
CA LYS A 845 24.30 -37.12 25.25
C LYS A 845 23.25 -36.11 24.83
N ALA A 846 22.26 -35.84 25.68
CA ALA A 846 21.38 -34.68 25.59
C ALA A 846 22.16 -33.37 25.81
N LEU A 847 21.51 -32.23 25.52
CA LEU A 847 22.03 -30.92 25.94
C LEU A 847 22.10 -30.81 27.47
N PRO A 848 23.05 -30.03 28.01
CA PRO A 848 23.20 -29.85 29.45
C PRO A 848 22.06 -29.02 30.02
N VAL A 849 21.30 -29.59 30.96
CA VAL A 849 20.19 -28.92 31.63
C VAL A 849 20.67 -27.71 32.44
N ASN A 850 19.92 -26.61 32.34
CA ASN A 850 20.14 -25.31 32.99
C ASN A 850 21.51 -24.66 32.69
N GLN A 851 22.11 -24.98 31.55
CA GLN A 851 23.34 -24.37 31.05
C GLN A 851 23.10 -23.75 29.67
N TRP A 852 23.71 -22.59 29.43
CA TRP A 852 23.79 -22.00 28.10
C TRP A 852 24.72 -22.83 27.22
N VAL A 853 24.30 -23.07 25.99
CA VAL A 853 25.11 -23.65 24.91
C VAL A 853 24.88 -22.87 23.62
N THR A 854 25.91 -22.77 22.78
CA THR A 854 25.76 -22.26 21.40
C THR A 854 25.82 -23.44 20.44
N ILE A 855 24.76 -23.62 19.66
CA ILE A 855 24.60 -24.67 18.68
C ILE A 855 24.75 -24.06 17.29
N VAL A 856 25.52 -24.71 16.41
CA VAL A 856 25.64 -24.31 15.01
C VAL A 856 25.34 -25.50 14.12
N LEU A 857 24.35 -25.36 13.24
CA LEU A 857 24.04 -26.31 12.18
C LEU A 857 24.47 -25.72 10.84
N GLU A 858 25.56 -26.24 10.28
CA GLU A 858 26.12 -25.84 8.99
C GLU A 858 25.67 -26.85 7.93
N ILE A 859 24.88 -26.42 6.95
CA ILE A 859 24.46 -27.22 5.80
C ILE A 859 25.09 -26.61 4.55
N LYS A 860 26.03 -27.32 3.92
CA LYS A 860 26.83 -26.82 2.80
C LYS A 860 27.31 -27.93 1.88
N ASP A 861 27.35 -27.69 0.57
CA ASP A 861 28.04 -28.54 -0.43
C ASP A 861 27.56 -30.01 -0.39
N GLY A 862 26.28 -30.24 -0.08
CA GLY A 862 25.70 -31.57 0.08
C GLY A 862 26.05 -32.27 1.40
N GLN A 863 26.47 -31.53 2.44
CA GLN A 863 26.77 -32.02 3.78
C GLN A 863 25.97 -31.26 4.83
N ALA A 864 25.78 -31.86 6.01
CA ALA A 864 25.23 -31.19 7.19
C ALA A 864 26.09 -31.51 8.42
N THR A 865 26.57 -30.51 9.14
CA THR A 865 27.42 -30.65 10.34
C THR A 865 26.79 -29.92 11.52
N LEU A 866 26.64 -30.64 12.64
CA LEU A 866 26.13 -30.09 13.89
C LEU A 866 27.28 -29.89 14.88
N LYS A 867 27.39 -28.68 15.43
CA LYS A 867 28.41 -28.25 16.41
C LYS A 867 27.69 -27.78 17.69
N VAL A 868 28.28 -28.02 18.87
CA VAL A 868 27.83 -27.49 20.16
C VAL A 868 29.04 -26.96 20.93
N ASP A 869 28.98 -25.70 21.34
CA ASP A 869 30.09 -24.96 21.98
C ASP A 869 31.40 -25.02 21.16
N GLY A 870 31.26 -25.08 19.82
CA GLY A 870 32.34 -25.23 18.84
C GLY A 870 32.77 -26.68 18.54
N GLU A 871 32.40 -27.66 19.39
CA GLU A 871 32.76 -29.07 19.22
C GLU A 871 31.79 -29.79 18.27
N VAL A 872 32.32 -30.57 17.31
CA VAL A 872 31.49 -31.29 16.32
C VAL A 872 30.77 -32.48 16.97
N VAL A 873 29.44 -32.47 16.93
CA VAL A 873 28.56 -33.56 17.38
C VAL A 873 28.50 -34.67 16.32
N GLY A 874 28.51 -34.29 15.04
CA GLY A 874 28.59 -35.21 13.90
C GLY A 874 28.28 -34.52 12.57
N THR A 875 28.46 -35.28 11.47
CA THR A 875 28.28 -34.81 10.09
C THR A 875 27.57 -35.87 9.25
N ILE A 876 26.64 -35.45 8.40
CA ILE A 876 26.13 -36.20 7.25
C ILE A 876 26.95 -35.78 6.03
N THR A 877 27.65 -36.72 5.39
CA THR A 877 28.55 -36.46 4.24
C THR A 877 27.88 -36.51 2.87
N ASP A 878 26.70 -37.14 2.80
CA ASP A 878 25.97 -37.42 1.57
C ASP A 878 24.50 -37.04 1.80
N LEU A 879 24.25 -35.74 1.93
CA LEU A 879 22.92 -35.18 2.19
C LEU A 879 22.08 -35.24 0.91
N ALA A 880 20.97 -35.98 0.94
CA ALA A 880 20.17 -36.26 -0.24
C ALA A 880 19.37 -35.04 -0.74
N SER A 881 19.17 -34.03 0.10
CA SER A 881 18.31 -32.87 -0.14
C SER A 881 18.64 -31.74 0.82
N ASN A 882 18.42 -30.49 0.40
CA ASN A 882 18.79 -29.27 1.14
C ASN A 882 17.56 -28.50 1.67
N PRO A 883 17.71 -27.51 2.56
CA PRO A 883 16.58 -26.80 3.15
C PRO A 883 15.65 -26.13 2.12
N GLN A 884 16.19 -25.54 1.04
CA GLN A 884 15.39 -24.98 -0.05
C GLN A 884 14.44 -26.00 -0.68
N SER A 885 14.86 -27.27 -0.81
CA SER A 885 14.02 -28.33 -1.35
C SER A 885 12.85 -28.73 -0.44
N LEU A 886 12.89 -28.39 0.85
CA LEU A 886 11.86 -28.77 1.82
C LEU A 886 10.52 -28.06 1.60
N ARG A 887 10.51 -26.86 0.99
CA ARG A 887 9.29 -26.05 0.72
C ARG A 887 8.36 -25.98 1.94
N THR A 888 8.94 -25.55 3.07
CA THR A 888 8.28 -25.49 4.37
C THR A 888 7.01 -24.65 4.34
N LYS A 889 6.01 -25.08 5.11
CA LYS A 889 4.75 -24.34 5.32
C LYS A 889 4.72 -23.63 6.67
N ALA A 890 5.44 -24.19 7.65
CA ALA A 890 5.52 -23.65 8.99
C ALA A 890 6.94 -23.80 9.51
N ASN A 891 7.51 -22.69 9.96
CA ASN A 891 8.81 -22.66 10.61
C ASN A 891 8.59 -22.21 12.05
N TYR A 892 8.99 -23.03 13.02
CA TYR A 892 8.76 -22.78 14.44
C TYR A 892 10.07 -22.75 15.24
N LEU A 893 10.15 -21.84 16.21
CA LEU A 893 11.03 -21.97 17.37
C LEU A 893 10.20 -22.45 18.56
N GLY A 894 10.65 -23.49 19.26
CA GLY A 894 10.05 -23.92 20.51
C GLY A 894 8.88 -24.91 20.44
N ARG A 895 8.44 -25.38 19.27
CA ARG A 895 7.43 -26.45 19.12
C ARG A 895 7.71 -27.36 17.93
N ASP A 896 7.08 -28.53 17.90
CA ASP A 896 7.00 -29.37 16.70
C ASP A 896 5.90 -28.92 15.74
N PHE A 897 6.01 -29.35 14.48
CA PHE A 897 5.02 -29.09 13.45
C PHE A 897 3.61 -29.50 13.88
N ALA A 898 3.44 -30.68 14.48
CA ALA A 898 2.14 -31.20 14.90
C ALA A 898 1.59 -30.56 16.20
N GLY A 899 2.36 -29.73 16.91
CA GLY A 899 1.91 -29.05 18.13
C GLY A 899 1.70 -29.99 19.32
N THR A 900 2.54 -31.03 19.42
CA THR A 900 2.47 -32.08 20.45
C THR A 900 3.54 -31.95 21.53
N THR A 901 4.61 -31.18 21.27
CA THR A 901 5.74 -30.95 22.18
C THR A 901 6.20 -29.50 22.13
N PHE A 902 6.58 -28.94 23.28
CA PHE A 902 7.00 -27.55 23.43
C PHE A 902 8.31 -27.48 24.21
N PHE A 903 9.18 -26.52 23.88
CA PHE A 903 10.49 -26.34 24.50
C PHE A 903 10.38 -25.62 25.84
N SER A 904 10.95 -26.21 26.89
CA SER A 904 11.12 -25.54 28.18
C SER A 904 12.54 -24.99 28.29
N GLY A 905 12.70 -23.67 28.21
CA GLY A 905 14.02 -23.04 28.18
C GLY A 905 14.04 -21.59 27.70
N GLN A 906 15.25 -21.09 27.49
CA GLN A 906 15.52 -19.69 27.09
C GLN A 906 16.35 -19.62 25.79
N TYR A 907 16.13 -18.55 25.00
CA TYR A 907 16.90 -18.16 23.81
C TYR A 907 17.55 -16.79 24.04
N ASP A 908 18.78 -16.60 23.56
CA ASP A 908 19.63 -15.41 23.79
C ASP A 908 20.16 -14.80 22.48
N ASP A 909 20.40 -15.63 21.46
CA ASP A 909 20.75 -15.19 20.11
C ASP A 909 20.32 -16.29 19.13
N VAL A 910 19.63 -15.91 18.05
CA VAL A 910 19.26 -16.81 16.95
C VAL A 910 19.62 -16.14 15.62
N LYS A 911 20.50 -16.76 14.83
CA LYS A 911 20.82 -16.33 13.45
C LYS A 911 20.50 -17.43 12.44
N VAL A 912 19.99 -17.01 11.30
CA VAL A 912 19.96 -17.82 10.08
C VAL A 912 20.77 -17.08 9.03
N SER A 913 21.88 -17.68 8.60
CA SER A 913 22.79 -17.14 7.59
C SER A 913 22.78 -18.03 6.36
N ARG A 914 22.72 -17.45 5.17
CA ARG A 914 23.06 -18.19 3.95
C ARG A 914 24.56 -18.45 3.93
N ILE A 915 25.01 -19.53 3.30
CA ILE A 915 26.46 -19.73 3.06
C ILE A 915 26.78 -19.36 1.59
N PRO A 916 27.88 -18.64 1.31
CA PRO A 916 28.31 -18.38 -0.06
C PRO A 916 28.89 -19.63 -0.72
N VAL A 917 28.43 -19.89 -1.95
CA VAL A 917 29.08 -20.80 -2.90
C VAL A 917 30.42 -20.18 -3.31
N ALA A 918 31.48 -20.99 -3.41
CA ALA A 918 32.78 -20.52 -3.87
C ALA A 918 32.79 -20.34 -5.41
N ASN A 919 33.25 -19.16 -5.86
CA ASN A 919 33.43 -18.82 -7.28
C ASN A 919 34.61 -19.57 -7.94
#